data_AF-A0A101G5S9-F1
#
_entry.id   AF-A0A101G5S9-F1
#
_cell.length_a   1.000
_cell.length_b   1.000
_cell.length_c   1.000
_cell.angle_alpha   90.00
_cell.angle_beta   90.00
_cell.angle_gamma   90.00
#
_symmetry.space_group_name_H-M   'P 1'
#
loop_
_entity.id
_entity.type
_entity.pdbx_description
1 polymer ?
#
loop_
_entity_poly.entity_id
_entity_poly.type
_entity_poly.pdbx_seq_one_letter_code
_entity_poly.pdbx_strand_id
1 'polypeptide(L)'
;MTVKIGIPRSLAFYYLYPFMEGFLRELGAEVVLSSATDARILESITCCPTDEPCVSTKLFYAHTKNLLDKQVDFIFIPVLSSIQQESYCCPKLIGAAYMVQNGLEIPPEKILAPEINEKEKPGCWEKDLYGVGEQLGKGKQAVRRAMRAGEARQEAFHQLTVSGLTIPEAFSKLTGLPVKNRVFDPSADFDPGQVIGVMGHPYILYDYVGHNVVPRLKEYGRVITPEMVSEKDALKEVGTIYEGEKMWTYESLLLGSALYLLRRRLVGKMVFLEAFSCGPASIIESYIEEEAQRQEIPFLLLTVDEHTGEAGLITRLEAFVDTARENKQGCKTQPPPSFVPGERPCRAKIGTPSVGWADKALTTILQECSMEIVPTPLVTRKIVDLGKELAPEFICYPMIATLGQIRELIEKGANEVVMVGGKGRCRLGWYAQLQELLLKRKKYDFQMTIIDSPLPFQKNWNRFRETVKKLTGNSSWFKIARAMNFGYQKILVLDEAEKLVRRKQAYESSPGLALKAQKKLIDRVLAADSIKEVKRAEQDFSEEINAIPEEMVRALKVKIVGEFYTVIQNYVNQNVEDFLSTRPGLRVYVDREMTASRWFDLHVLRKKKALLQHRKVVAAASPYLPVSVGGHGQESIGEVILAREEGADGVLHLLPFTCMPEIVSQSILIPLCEKMDFPFLSLVVSEQTGTAGLETRLEAFLEVMLERSEKKPNGGGRVGLFPGN
;
A
#
# COMPACT_ATOMS: atom_id res chain seq x y z
N MET A 1 -20.39 -36.37 -11.76
CA MET A 1 -20.59 -35.15 -12.57
C MET A 1 -19.25 -34.44 -12.66
N THR A 2 -18.93 -33.82 -13.79
CA THR A 2 -17.70 -33.03 -13.94
C THR A 2 -17.85 -31.74 -13.12
N VAL A 3 -16.89 -31.47 -12.23
CA VAL A 3 -16.90 -30.27 -11.38
C VAL A 3 -16.58 -29.04 -12.24
N LYS A 4 -17.40 -27.99 -12.13
CA LYS A 4 -17.21 -26.70 -12.81
C LYS A 4 -16.44 -25.74 -11.92
N ILE A 5 -15.26 -25.31 -12.39
CA ILE A 5 -14.39 -24.40 -11.64
C ILE A 5 -14.24 -23.11 -12.42
N GLY A 6 -14.68 -22.00 -11.81
CA GLY A 6 -14.60 -20.66 -12.34
C GLY A 6 -13.21 -20.04 -12.21
N ILE A 7 -12.73 -19.35 -13.23
CA ILE A 7 -11.57 -18.44 -13.15
C ILE A 7 -12.01 -17.04 -13.59
N PRO A 8 -11.92 -16.02 -12.71
CA PRO A 8 -12.28 -14.65 -13.06
C PRO A 8 -11.23 -14.06 -14.00
N ARG A 9 -11.66 -13.46 -15.12
CA ARG A 9 -10.78 -12.82 -16.12
C ARG A 9 -10.31 -11.44 -15.69
N SER A 10 -9.69 -11.35 -14.51
CA SER A 10 -9.04 -10.14 -14.01
C SER A 10 -7.86 -10.50 -13.11
N LEU A 11 -6.96 -9.54 -12.87
CA LEU A 11 -5.78 -9.68 -12.01
C LEU A 11 -4.92 -10.90 -12.36
N ALA A 12 -4.88 -11.92 -11.49
CA ALA A 12 -4.04 -13.11 -11.61
C ALA A 12 -4.27 -13.90 -12.92
N PHE A 13 -5.45 -13.79 -13.54
CA PHE A 13 -5.73 -14.40 -14.84
C PHE A 13 -4.66 -14.06 -15.89
N TYR A 14 -4.26 -12.79 -15.97
CA TYR A 14 -3.31 -12.35 -16.98
C TYR A 14 -1.88 -12.84 -16.74
N TYR A 15 -1.57 -13.34 -15.55
CA TYR A 15 -0.26 -13.84 -15.18
C TYR A 15 -0.18 -15.37 -15.16
N LEU A 16 -1.23 -16.05 -14.72
CA LEU A 16 -1.20 -17.48 -14.36
C LEU A 16 -2.29 -18.33 -15.04
N TYR A 17 -3.09 -17.77 -15.95
CA TYR A 17 -4.15 -18.55 -16.59
C TYR A 17 -3.67 -19.86 -17.25
N PRO A 18 -2.55 -19.91 -18.01
CA PRO A 18 -2.06 -21.14 -18.60
C PRO A 18 -1.76 -22.23 -17.56
N PHE A 19 -1.17 -21.85 -16.42
CA PHE A 19 -1.00 -22.76 -15.28
C PHE A 19 -2.35 -23.24 -14.76
N MET A 20 -3.24 -22.32 -14.40
CA MET A 20 -4.52 -22.63 -13.76
C MET A 20 -5.38 -23.54 -14.63
N GLU A 21 -5.47 -23.25 -15.92
CA GLU A 21 -6.26 -24.03 -16.86
C GLU A 21 -5.65 -25.41 -17.14
N GLY A 22 -4.31 -25.52 -17.26
CA GLY A 22 -3.62 -26.80 -17.34
C GLY A 22 -3.83 -27.69 -16.12
N PHE A 23 -3.64 -27.11 -14.93
CA PHE A 23 -3.80 -27.80 -13.65
C PHE A 23 -5.23 -28.31 -13.46
N LEU A 24 -6.23 -27.45 -13.62
CA LEU A 24 -7.63 -27.81 -13.35
C LEU A 24 -8.17 -28.81 -14.38
N ARG A 25 -7.81 -28.68 -15.67
CA ARG A 25 -8.23 -29.65 -16.69
C ARG A 25 -7.60 -31.02 -16.47
N GLU A 26 -6.32 -31.10 -16.10
CA GLU A 26 -5.65 -32.37 -15.81
C GLU A 26 -6.23 -33.05 -14.55
N LEU A 27 -6.77 -32.28 -13.60
CA LEU A 27 -7.59 -32.83 -12.50
C LEU A 27 -8.98 -33.33 -12.94
N GLY A 28 -9.38 -33.07 -14.18
CA GLY A 28 -10.66 -33.44 -14.75
C GLY A 28 -11.80 -32.47 -14.42
N ALA A 29 -11.48 -31.21 -14.12
CA ALA A 29 -12.48 -30.15 -13.95
C ALA A 29 -12.85 -29.49 -15.29
N GLU A 30 -14.10 -29.03 -15.39
CA GLU A 30 -14.54 -28.12 -16.45
C GLU A 30 -14.14 -26.69 -16.04
N VAL A 31 -13.20 -26.09 -16.77
CA VAL A 31 -12.76 -24.72 -16.53
C VAL A 31 -13.74 -23.74 -17.19
N VAL A 32 -14.37 -22.89 -16.38
CA VAL A 32 -15.31 -21.87 -16.82
C VAL A 32 -14.69 -20.49 -16.60
N LEU A 33 -14.64 -19.66 -17.64
CA LEU A 33 -14.21 -18.28 -17.50
C LEU A 33 -15.39 -17.34 -17.27
N SER A 34 -15.15 -16.25 -16.54
CA SER A 34 -16.04 -15.10 -16.60
C SER A 34 -16.11 -14.58 -18.05
N SER A 35 -17.19 -13.87 -18.38
CA SER A 35 -17.31 -13.27 -19.71
C SER A 35 -16.19 -12.25 -19.94
N ALA A 36 -15.84 -11.97 -21.19
CA ALA A 36 -14.92 -10.86 -21.47
C ALA A 36 -15.53 -9.56 -20.94
N THR A 37 -14.71 -8.64 -20.44
CA THR A 37 -15.20 -7.32 -20.05
C THR A 37 -15.87 -6.64 -21.25
N ASP A 38 -17.11 -6.21 -21.04
CA ASP A 38 -17.90 -5.39 -21.93
C ASP A 38 -18.63 -4.33 -21.08
N ALA A 39 -19.48 -3.51 -21.70
CA ALA A 39 -20.24 -2.50 -20.97
C ALA A 39 -21.07 -3.09 -19.80
N ARG A 40 -21.59 -4.32 -19.92
CA ARG A 40 -22.41 -4.95 -18.87
C ARG A 40 -21.57 -5.39 -17.69
N ILE A 41 -20.40 -5.99 -17.95
CA ILE A 41 -19.45 -6.32 -16.88
C ILE A 41 -18.92 -5.05 -16.21
N LEU A 42 -18.66 -3.99 -16.98
CA LEU A 42 -18.21 -2.71 -16.44
C LEU A 42 -19.28 -2.05 -15.56
N GLU A 43 -20.56 -2.09 -15.94
CA GLU A 43 -21.67 -1.62 -15.09
C GLU A 43 -21.79 -2.42 -13.78
N SER A 44 -21.40 -3.70 -13.82
CA SER A 44 -21.45 -4.59 -12.65
C SER A 44 -20.33 -4.34 -11.63
N ILE A 45 -19.39 -3.41 -11.87
CA ILE A 45 -18.35 -3.06 -10.89
C ILE A 45 -18.91 -2.49 -9.58
N THR A 46 -20.16 -2.01 -9.62
CA THR A 46 -20.94 -1.53 -8.47
C THR A 46 -21.14 -2.57 -7.37
N CYS A 47 -20.88 -3.86 -7.64
CA CYS A 47 -20.84 -4.90 -6.60
C CYS A 47 -19.56 -4.88 -5.74
N CYS A 48 -18.57 -4.05 -6.09
CA CYS A 48 -17.44 -3.76 -5.20
C CYS A 48 -17.94 -2.92 -4.01
N PRO A 49 -17.69 -3.33 -2.75
CA PRO A 49 -18.21 -2.60 -1.58
C PRO A 49 -17.69 -1.17 -1.38
N THR A 50 -16.67 -0.77 -2.13
CA THR A 50 -16.00 0.53 -2.02
C THR A 50 -15.53 1.02 -3.39
N ASP A 51 -15.49 2.33 -3.58
CA ASP A 51 -15.00 2.99 -4.79
C ASP A 51 -13.49 3.25 -4.80
N GLU A 52 -12.79 2.94 -3.73
CA GLU A 52 -11.35 3.22 -3.57
C GLU A 52 -10.37 2.29 -4.33
N PRO A 53 -10.67 1.01 -4.60
CA PRO A 53 -9.77 0.16 -5.37
C PRO A 53 -9.55 0.67 -6.80
N CYS A 54 -8.46 0.24 -7.43
CA CYS A 54 -8.26 0.53 -8.86
C CYS A 54 -9.30 -0.24 -9.68
N VAL A 55 -9.60 0.25 -10.89
CA VAL A 55 -10.63 -0.33 -11.76
C VAL A 55 -10.47 -1.83 -11.98
N SER A 56 -9.23 -2.35 -12.07
CA SER A 56 -8.97 -3.80 -12.20
C SER A 56 -9.46 -4.61 -11.00
N THR A 57 -9.36 -4.06 -9.80
CA THR A 57 -9.90 -4.69 -8.58
C THR A 57 -11.42 -4.62 -8.56
N LYS A 58 -12.04 -3.52 -8.98
CA LYS A 58 -13.51 -3.44 -9.08
C LYS A 58 -14.06 -4.41 -10.15
N LEU A 59 -13.38 -4.52 -11.30
CA LEU A 59 -13.67 -5.52 -12.31
C LEU A 59 -13.51 -6.95 -11.78
N PHE A 60 -12.58 -7.18 -10.86
CA PHE A 60 -12.41 -8.49 -10.24
C PHE A 60 -13.67 -8.93 -9.45
N TYR A 61 -14.35 -8.00 -8.78
CA TYR A 61 -15.68 -8.27 -8.19
C TYR A 61 -16.71 -8.60 -9.28
N ALA A 62 -16.82 -7.78 -10.32
CA ALA A 62 -17.77 -8.01 -11.42
C ALA A 62 -17.57 -9.36 -12.11
N HIS A 63 -16.32 -9.74 -12.38
CA HIS A 63 -15.97 -11.03 -12.97
C HIS A 63 -16.26 -12.20 -12.04
N THR A 64 -16.04 -12.04 -10.73
CA THR A 64 -16.37 -13.07 -9.74
C THR A 64 -17.88 -13.24 -9.63
N LYS A 65 -18.65 -12.13 -9.58
CA LYS A 65 -20.11 -12.16 -9.63
C LYS A 65 -20.63 -12.83 -10.90
N ASN A 66 -20.04 -12.55 -12.06
CA ASN A 66 -20.41 -13.21 -13.32
C ASN A 66 -20.26 -14.75 -13.26
N LEU A 67 -19.27 -15.26 -12.52
CA LEU A 67 -19.08 -16.70 -12.30
C LEU A 67 -20.12 -17.28 -11.35
N LEU A 68 -20.50 -16.55 -10.31
CA LEU A 68 -21.60 -16.93 -9.41
C LEU A 68 -22.92 -17.03 -10.19
N ASP A 69 -23.19 -16.08 -11.07
CA ASP A 69 -24.39 -16.08 -11.93
C ASP A 69 -24.37 -17.27 -12.93
N LYS A 70 -23.18 -17.74 -13.32
CA LYS A 70 -22.97 -18.97 -14.12
C LYS A 70 -23.07 -20.26 -13.30
N GLN A 71 -23.29 -20.19 -11.99
CA GLN A 71 -23.46 -21.34 -11.10
C GLN A 71 -22.30 -22.34 -11.17
N VAL A 72 -21.06 -21.84 -11.13
CA VAL A 72 -19.88 -22.71 -10.96
C VAL A 72 -19.87 -23.32 -9.54
N ASP A 73 -19.29 -24.52 -9.42
CA ASP A 73 -19.21 -25.23 -8.13
C ASP A 73 -18.18 -24.56 -7.22
N PHE A 74 -17.04 -24.19 -7.79
CA PHE A 74 -15.93 -23.52 -7.11
C PHE A 74 -15.38 -22.36 -7.95
N ILE A 75 -14.71 -21.42 -7.31
CA ILE A 75 -13.94 -20.34 -7.97
C ILE A 75 -12.48 -20.47 -7.55
N PHE A 76 -11.58 -20.55 -8.53
CA PHE A 76 -10.14 -20.66 -8.29
C PHE A 76 -9.47 -19.28 -8.38
N ILE A 77 -8.93 -18.81 -7.26
CA ILE A 77 -8.28 -17.50 -7.12
C ILE A 77 -6.95 -17.68 -6.38
N PRO A 78 -5.81 -17.78 -7.05
CA PRO A 78 -4.54 -17.92 -6.36
C PRO A 78 -4.20 -16.65 -5.57
N VAL A 79 -3.69 -16.83 -4.35
CA VAL A 79 -3.21 -15.74 -3.50
C VAL A 79 -1.74 -15.49 -3.83
N LEU A 80 -1.47 -14.38 -4.51
CA LEU A 80 -0.12 -14.00 -4.92
C LEU A 80 0.53 -13.17 -3.83
N SER A 81 1.12 -13.82 -2.82
CA SER A 81 1.85 -13.17 -1.73
C SER A 81 3.22 -12.69 -2.18
N SER A 82 4.01 -13.60 -2.75
CA SER A 82 5.39 -13.40 -3.18
C SER A 82 5.74 -14.49 -4.19
N ILE A 83 6.03 -14.10 -5.43
CA ILE A 83 6.40 -15.03 -6.50
C ILE A 83 7.93 -15.26 -6.55
N GLN A 84 8.72 -14.30 -6.03
CA GLN A 84 10.17 -14.39 -5.92
C GLN A 84 10.62 -14.20 -4.47
N GLN A 85 11.74 -14.80 -4.07
CA GLN A 85 12.20 -14.90 -2.67
C GLN A 85 12.41 -13.55 -1.95
N GLU A 86 12.73 -12.47 -2.67
CA GLU A 86 13.08 -11.18 -2.05
C GLU A 86 11.98 -10.10 -2.24
N SER A 87 10.92 -10.39 -3.00
CA SER A 87 9.84 -9.45 -3.32
C SER A 87 8.46 -9.93 -2.85
N TYR A 88 7.51 -9.00 -2.75
CA TYR A 88 6.09 -9.29 -2.53
C TYR A 88 5.28 -8.88 -3.77
N CYS A 89 4.02 -9.27 -3.88
CA CYS A 89 3.11 -8.65 -4.85
C CYS A 89 2.36 -7.46 -4.25
N CYS A 90 1.65 -6.71 -5.09
CA CYS A 90 0.72 -5.67 -4.67
C CYS A 90 -0.27 -6.20 -3.61
N PRO A 91 -0.53 -5.48 -2.50
CA PRO A 91 -1.50 -5.88 -1.47
C PRO A 91 -2.88 -6.29 -2.00
N LYS A 92 -3.36 -5.66 -3.09
CA LYS A 92 -4.64 -5.99 -3.74
C LYS A 92 -4.62 -7.38 -4.40
N LEU A 93 -3.47 -7.84 -4.91
CA LEU A 93 -3.30 -9.22 -5.40
C LEU A 93 -3.22 -10.23 -4.25
N ILE A 94 -2.56 -9.84 -3.15
CA ILE A 94 -2.44 -10.67 -1.94
C ILE A 94 -3.83 -10.88 -1.31
N GLY A 95 -4.63 -9.82 -1.21
CA GLY A 95 -5.97 -9.87 -0.62
C GLY A 95 -7.08 -10.33 -1.57
N ALA A 96 -6.79 -10.58 -2.85
CA ALA A 96 -7.81 -10.71 -3.90
C ALA A 96 -8.93 -11.72 -3.57
N ALA A 97 -8.56 -12.96 -3.22
CA ALA A 97 -9.52 -14.01 -2.89
C ALA A 97 -10.45 -13.60 -1.73
N TYR A 98 -9.87 -13.04 -0.68
CA TYR A 98 -10.59 -12.69 0.55
C TYR A 98 -11.45 -11.43 0.40
N MET A 99 -11.03 -10.48 -0.45
CA MET A 99 -11.85 -9.33 -0.81
C MET A 99 -13.17 -9.77 -1.43
N VAL A 100 -13.14 -10.56 -2.51
CA VAL A 100 -14.38 -11.02 -3.17
C VAL A 100 -15.17 -12.03 -2.34
N GLN A 101 -14.50 -12.86 -1.55
CA GLN A 101 -15.18 -13.78 -0.63
C GLN A 101 -16.08 -13.02 0.34
N ASN A 102 -15.55 -11.97 0.97
CA ASN A 102 -16.32 -11.21 1.95
C ASN A 102 -17.27 -10.20 1.29
N GLY A 103 -16.82 -9.49 0.27
CA GLY A 103 -17.62 -8.45 -0.38
C GLY A 103 -18.75 -8.97 -1.28
N LEU A 104 -18.69 -10.22 -1.72
CA LEU A 104 -19.81 -10.89 -2.41
C LEU A 104 -20.47 -11.99 -1.54
N GLU A 105 -20.13 -12.04 -0.25
CA GLU A 105 -20.65 -13.02 0.71
C GLU A 105 -20.58 -14.49 0.22
N ILE A 106 -19.47 -14.84 -0.40
CA ILE A 106 -19.24 -16.18 -0.94
C ILE A 106 -18.89 -17.12 0.22
N PRO A 107 -19.53 -18.30 0.32
CA PRO A 107 -19.14 -19.30 1.30
C PRO A 107 -17.66 -19.67 1.13
N PRO A 108 -16.85 -19.70 2.22
CA PRO A 108 -15.41 -19.94 2.14
C PRO A 108 -15.04 -21.22 1.38
N GLU A 109 -15.85 -22.28 1.51
CA GLU A 109 -15.65 -23.57 0.84
C GLU A 109 -15.80 -23.52 -0.69
N LYS A 110 -16.42 -22.46 -1.25
CA LYS A 110 -16.51 -22.27 -2.70
C LYS A 110 -15.26 -21.62 -3.30
N ILE A 111 -14.38 -21.03 -2.48
CA ILE A 111 -13.17 -20.35 -2.95
C ILE A 111 -11.96 -21.28 -2.80
N LEU A 112 -11.37 -21.67 -3.93
CA LEU A 112 -10.10 -22.38 -3.99
C LEU A 112 -8.97 -21.35 -4.09
N ALA A 113 -8.34 -21.02 -2.96
CA ALA A 113 -7.35 -19.95 -2.85
C ALA A 113 -5.94 -20.42 -2.44
N PRO A 114 -5.25 -21.24 -3.26
CA PRO A 114 -3.89 -21.65 -2.94
C PRO A 114 -2.92 -20.44 -2.93
N GLU A 115 -2.00 -20.40 -1.97
CA GLU A 115 -1.05 -19.29 -1.79
C GLU A 115 0.31 -19.57 -2.47
N ILE A 116 0.81 -18.58 -3.21
CA ILE A 116 2.23 -18.52 -3.62
C ILE A 116 2.94 -17.51 -2.73
N ASN A 117 3.88 -18.00 -1.90
CA ASN A 117 4.64 -17.16 -0.97
C ASN A 117 6.09 -17.65 -0.83
N GLU A 118 6.91 -17.35 -1.83
CA GLU A 118 8.31 -17.76 -1.89
C GLU A 118 9.20 -17.05 -0.86
N LYS A 119 8.77 -15.90 -0.33
CA LYS A 119 9.54 -15.13 0.66
C LYS A 119 9.36 -15.60 2.09
N GLU A 120 8.12 -15.85 2.52
CA GLU A 120 7.81 -16.19 3.93
C GLU A 120 7.46 -17.66 4.14
N LYS A 121 6.92 -18.34 3.11
CA LYS A 121 6.51 -19.75 3.18
C LYS A 121 6.96 -20.54 1.93
N PRO A 122 8.28 -20.66 1.64
CA PRO A 122 8.76 -21.36 0.46
C PRO A 122 8.15 -22.76 0.33
N GLY A 123 7.62 -23.10 -0.85
CA GLY A 123 6.97 -24.39 -1.12
C GLY A 123 5.52 -24.53 -0.62
N CYS A 124 4.91 -23.48 -0.04
CA CYS A 124 3.48 -23.53 0.33
C CYS A 124 2.56 -23.76 -0.87
N TRP A 125 2.94 -23.29 -2.05
CA TRP A 125 2.18 -23.48 -3.27
C TRP A 125 1.86 -24.95 -3.56
N GLU A 126 2.86 -25.82 -3.52
CA GLU A 126 2.67 -27.26 -3.76
C GLU A 126 1.73 -27.85 -2.70
N LYS A 127 1.92 -27.47 -1.43
CA LYS A 127 1.10 -27.95 -0.31
C LYS A 127 -0.36 -27.55 -0.48
N ASP A 128 -0.63 -26.29 -0.83
CA ASP A 128 -1.97 -25.77 -0.99
C ASP A 128 -2.67 -26.38 -2.21
N LEU A 129 -1.94 -26.64 -3.30
CA LEU A 129 -2.47 -27.35 -4.47
C LEU A 129 -2.84 -28.81 -4.15
N TYR A 130 -2.14 -29.50 -3.25
CA TYR A 130 -2.62 -30.79 -2.73
C TYR A 130 -3.93 -30.62 -1.95
N GLY A 131 -4.08 -29.55 -1.17
CA GLY A 131 -5.33 -29.22 -0.49
C GLY A 131 -6.49 -29.00 -1.46
N VAL A 132 -6.25 -28.27 -2.56
CA VAL A 132 -7.23 -28.13 -3.65
C VAL A 132 -7.58 -29.50 -4.25
N GLY A 133 -6.58 -30.35 -4.50
CA GLY A 133 -6.81 -31.70 -4.99
C GLY A 133 -7.67 -32.55 -4.04
N GLU A 134 -7.41 -32.47 -2.73
CA GLU A 134 -8.18 -33.17 -1.70
C GLU A 134 -9.65 -32.72 -1.66
N GLN A 135 -9.90 -31.41 -1.72
CA GLN A 135 -11.26 -30.85 -1.80
C GLN A 135 -12.02 -31.32 -3.05
N LEU A 136 -11.31 -31.56 -4.15
CA LEU A 136 -11.86 -32.10 -5.39
C LEU A 136 -11.91 -33.63 -5.43
N GLY A 137 -11.58 -34.31 -4.33
CA GLY A 137 -11.58 -35.78 -4.22
C GLY A 137 -10.48 -36.46 -5.03
N LYS A 138 -9.34 -35.80 -5.25
CA LYS A 138 -8.23 -36.26 -6.09
C LYS A 138 -7.04 -36.71 -5.23
N GLY A 139 -6.47 -37.85 -5.58
CA GLY A 139 -5.27 -38.38 -4.92
C GLY A 139 -3.98 -37.64 -5.29
N LYS A 140 -2.95 -37.73 -4.45
CA LYS A 140 -1.66 -37.04 -4.62
C LYS A 140 -1.00 -37.23 -5.99
N GLN A 141 -1.11 -38.41 -6.59
CA GLN A 141 -0.53 -38.67 -7.92
C GLN A 141 -1.23 -37.87 -9.03
N ALA A 142 -2.56 -37.71 -8.95
CA ALA A 142 -3.30 -36.89 -9.91
C ALA A 142 -2.91 -35.41 -9.77
N VAL A 143 -2.79 -34.92 -8.54
CA VAL A 143 -2.32 -33.55 -8.27
C VAL A 143 -0.92 -33.32 -8.84
N ARG A 144 0.02 -34.24 -8.62
CA ARG A 144 1.38 -34.14 -9.20
C ARG A 144 1.39 -34.06 -10.71
N ARG A 145 0.54 -34.84 -11.40
CA ARG A 145 0.42 -34.75 -12.86
C ARG A 145 -0.17 -33.41 -13.29
N ALA A 146 -1.20 -32.94 -12.58
CA ALA A 146 -1.81 -31.64 -12.82
C ALA A 146 -0.85 -30.48 -12.63
N MET A 147 -0.02 -30.50 -11.59
CA MET A 147 1.01 -29.47 -11.37
C MET A 147 1.99 -29.41 -12.55
N ARG A 148 2.51 -30.56 -12.98
CA ARG A 148 3.39 -30.63 -14.15
C ARG A 148 2.72 -30.15 -15.44
N ALA A 149 1.44 -30.47 -15.63
CA ALA A 149 0.68 -30.01 -16.78
C ALA A 149 0.51 -28.47 -16.78
N GLY A 150 0.20 -27.89 -15.61
CA GLY A 150 0.13 -26.44 -15.43
C GLY A 150 1.49 -25.76 -15.65
N GLU A 151 2.56 -26.28 -15.03
CA GLU A 151 3.94 -25.77 -15.19
C GLU A 151 4.38 -25.78 -16.65
N ALA A 152 4.16 -26.89 -17.36
CA ALA A 152 4.52 -27.01 -18.78
C ALA A 152 3.78 -25.98 -19.65
N ARG A 153 2.50 -25.70 -19.36
CA ARG A 153 1.73 -24.67 -20.07
C ARG A 153 2.20 -23.26 -19.74
N GLN A 154 2.55 -22.98 -18.49
CA GLN A 154 3.08 -21.69 -18.08
C GLN A 154 4.46 -21.40 -18.71
N GLU A 155 5.32 -22.40 -18.77
CA GLU A 155 6.62 -22.28 -19.43
C GLU A 155 6.46 -22.04 -20.94
N ALA A 156 5.56 -22.79 -21.60
CA ALA A 156 5.25 -22.56 -23.01
C ALA A 156 4.69 -21.13 -23.24
N PHE A 157 3.89 -20.61 -22.32
CA PHE A 157 3.39 -19.24 -22.36
C PHE A 157 4.53 -18.22 -22.29
N HIS A 158 5.46 -18.35 -21.35
CA HIS A 158 6.63 -17.45 -21.24
C HIS A 158 7.49 -17.48 -22.52
N GLN A 159 7.72 -18.66 -23.10
CA GLN A 159 8.48 -18.78 -24.34
C GLN A 159 7.79 -18.07 -25.52
N LEU A 160 6.46 -18.20 -25.62
CA LEU A 160 5.68 -17.52 -26.65
C LEU A 160 5.73 -16.00 -26.48
N THR A 161 5.58 -15.47 -25.27
CA THR A 161 5.59 -14.02 -25.07
C THR A 161 6.96 -13.42 -25.34
N VAL A 162 8.03 -14.05 -24.86
CA VAL A 162 9.42 -13.62 -25.15
C VAL A 162 9.75 -13.70 -26.64
N SER A 163 9.10 -14.58 -27.41
CA SER A 163 9.24 -14.63 -28.87
C SER A 163 8.52 -13.50 -29.61
N GLY A 164 7.77 -12.65 -28.90
CA GLY A 164 7.09 -11.46 -29.44
C GLY A 164 5.57 -11.58 -29.58
N LEU A 165 4.94 -12.62 -29.01
CA LEU A 165 3.48 -12.68 -28.93
C LEU A 165 2.97 -11.88 -27.73
N THR A 166 1.85 -11.20 -27.89
CA THR A 166 1.13 -10.59 -26.76
C THR A 166 0.44 -11.67 -25.92
N ILE A 167 0.08 -11.34 -24.68
CA ILE A 167 -0.65 -12.27 -23.80
C ILE A 167 -1.91 -12.86 -24.45
N PRO A 168 -2.83 -12.08 -25.07
CA PRO A 168 -3.99 -12.65 -25.75
C PRO A 168 -3.63 -13.63 -26.88
N GLU A 169 -2.60 -13.32 -27.68
CA GLU A 169 -2.14 -14.19 -28.77
C GLU A 169 -1.54 -15.50 -28.22
N ALA A 170 -0.73 -15.42 -27.16
CA ALA A 170 -0.15 -16.59 -26.49
C ALA A 170 -1.23 -17.46 -25.83
N PHE A 171 -2.22 -16.85 -25.15
CA PHE A 171 -3.36 -17.56 -24.58
C PHE A 171 -4.19 -18.27 -25.65
N SER A 172 -4.44 -17.60 -26.77
CA SER A 172 -5.17 -18.19 -27.90
C SER A 172 -4.46 -19.43 -28.43
N LYS A 173 -3.15 -19.32 -28.65
CA LYS A 173 -2.33 -20.42 -29.17
C LYS A 173 -2.30 -21.64 -28.23
N LEU A 174 -2.31 -21.42 -26.91
CA LEU A 174 -2.20 -22.49 -25.92
C LEU A 174 -3.54 -23.10 -25.51
N THR A 175 -4.60 -22.29 -25.45
CA THR A 175 -5.87 -22.67 -24.83
C THR A 175 -7.07 -22.58 -25.78
N GLY A 176 -6.88 -22.08 -27.00
CA GLY A 176 -7.95 -21.88 -27.97
C GLY A 176 -8.85 -20.68 -27.68
N LEU A 177 -8.48 -19.80 -26.73
CA LEU A 177 -9.24 -18.58 -26.48
C LEU A 177 -9.28 -17.68 -27.72
N PRO A 178 -10.43 -17.09 -28.06
CA PRO A 178 -10.53 -16.23 -29.24
C PRO A 178 -9.81 -14.90 -29.04
N VAL A 179 -9.07 -14.45 -30.05
CA VAL A 179 -8.55 -13.08 -30.16
C VAL A 179 -9.44 -12.31 -31.11
N LYS A 180 -9.94 -11.15 -30.67
CA LYS A 180 -10.67 -10.23 -31.54
C LYS A 180 -9.65 -9.34 -32.26
N ASN A 181 -9.49 -9.56 -33.56
CA ASN A 181 -8.77 -8.63 -34.42
C ASN A 181 -9.78 -7.65 -35.02
N ARG A 182 -9.62 -6.37 -34.72
CA ARG A 182 -10.44 -5.28 -35.23
C ARG A 182 -9.51 -4.21 -35.78
N VAL A 183 -9.86 -3.64 -36.93
CA VAL A 183 -9.24 -2.42 -37.45
C VAL A 183 -9.88 -1.23 -36.74
N PHE A 184 -9.05 -0.36 -36.17
CA PHE A 184 -9.49 0.78 -35.37
C PHE A 184 -9.41 2.09 -36.15
N ASP A 185 -8.25 2.37 -36.75
CA ASP A 185 -8.05 3.53 -37.61
C ASP A 185 -7.80 3.08 -39.07
N PRO A 186 -8.79 3.22 -39.97
CA PRO A 186 -8.63 2.92 -41.38
C PRO A 186 -7.59 3.80 -42.10
N SER A 187 -7.19 4.92 -41.50
CA SER A 187 -6.20 5.86 -42.03
C SER A 187 -4.81 5.70 -41.43
N ALA A 188 -4.62 4.75 -40.50
CA ALA A 188 -3.33 4.50 -39.89
C ALA A 188 -2.28 4.09 -40.93
N ASP A 189 -1.15 4.79 -40.91
CA ASP A 189 0.02 4.49 -41.74
C ASP A 189 1.06 3.74 -40.91
N PHE A 190 1.21 2.45 -41.18
CA PHE A 190 2.15 1.61 -40.45
C PHE A 190 3.59 1.96 -40.86
N ASP A 191 4.39 2.46 -39.92
CA ASP A 191 5.83 2.68 -40.14
C ASP A 191 6.66 1.47 -39.61
N PRO A 192 7.29 0.67 -40.48
CA PRO A 192 8.16 -0.43 -40.06
C PRO A 192 9.41 0.01 -39.28
N GLY A 193 9.83 1.27 -39.44
CA GLY A 193 10.94 1.88 -38.70
C GLY A 193 10.55 2.35 -37.29
N GLN A 194 9.25 2.44 -37.01
CA GLN A 194 8.72 2.85 -35.72
C GLN A 194 8.56 1.64 -34.79
N VAL A 195 9.23 1.71 -33.63
CA VAL A 195 9.07 0.73 -32.55
C VAL A 195 8.57 1.44 -31.29
N ILE A 196 7.42 1.01 -30.78
CA ILE A 196 6.72 1.64 -29.66
C ILE A 196 6.74 0.68 -28.47
N GLY A 197 7.30 1.12 -27.35
CA GLY A 197 7.17 0.42 -26.07
C GLY A 197 5.82 0.74 -25.44
N VAL A 198 5.01 -0.27 -25.13
CA VAL A 198 3.72 -0.09 -24.44
C VAL A 198 3.79 -0.78 -23.10
N MET A 199 4.06 0.00 -22.05
CA MET A 199 4.20 -0.45 -20.68
C MET A 199 2.85 -0.37 -19.97
N GLY A 200 2.60 -1.28 -19.03
CA GLY A 200 1.39 -1.33 -18.23
C GLY A 200 1.19 -2.71 -17.62
N HIS A 201 0.32 -2.82 -16.63
CA HIS A 201 -0.11 -4.13 -16.17
C HIS A 201 -0.97 -4.80 -17.27
N PRO A 202 -0.85 -6.11 -17.48
CA PRO A 202 -1.58 -6.80 -18.54
C PRO A 202 -3.10 -6.80 -18.31
N TYR A 203 -3.55 -6.75 -17.06
CA TYR A 203 -4.96 -6.58 -16.68
C TYR A 203 -5.49 -5.14 -16.90
N ILE A 204 -4.66 -4.26 -17.46
CA ILE A 204 -5.04 -2.94 -18.01
C ILE A 204 -4.82 -2.93 -19.52
N LEU A 205 -3.63 -3.32 -19.99
CA LEU A 205 -3.27 -3.33 -21.41
C LEU A 205 -4.22 -4.15 -22.29
N TYR A 206 -4.75 -5.24 -21.73
CA TYR A 206 -5.54 -6.26 -22.45
C TYR A 206 -6.97 -6.40 -21.92
N ASP A 207 -7.42 -5.51 -21.06
CA ASP A 207 -8.82 -5.42 -20.64
C ASP A 207 -9.55 -4.30 -21.41
N TYR A 208 -10.88 -4.31 -21.35
CA TYR A 208 -11.74 -3.33 -22.01
C TYR A 208 -11.40 -1.88 -21.62
N VAL A 209 -11.06 -1.66 -20.34
CA VAL A 209 -10.69 -0.34 -19.80
C VAL A 209 -9.39 0.23 -20.37
N GLY A 210 -8.54 -0.63 -20.97
CA GLY A 210 -7.34 -0.19 -21.68
C GLY A 210 -7.63 0.33 -23.09
N HIS A 211 -8.90 0.37 -23.51
CA HIS A 211 -9.35 0.94 -24.79
C HIS A 211 -8.62 0.39 -26.01
N ASN A 212 -8.19 -0.87 -25.94
CA ASN A 212 -7.44 -1.55 -27.00
C ASN A 212 -6.14 -0.82 -27.39
N VAL A 213 -5.43 -0.22 -26.43
CA VAL A 213 -4.19 0.56 -26.68
C VAL A 213 -3.14 -0.23 -27.47
N VAL A 214 -2.92 -1.51 -27.15
CA VAL A 214 -1.91 -2.34 -27.80
C VAL A 214 -2.24 -2.59 -29.28
N PRO A 215 -3.41 -3.15 -29.65
CA PRO A 215 -3.72 -3.37 -31.06
C PRO A 215 -3.88 -2.06 -31.86
N ARG A 216 -4.33 -0.96 -31.24
CA ARG A 216 -4.33 0.37 -31.90
C ARG A 216 -2.91 0.82 -32.27
N LEU A 217 -1.98 0.76 -31.31
CA LEU A 217 -0.59 1.17 -31.58
C LEU A 217 0.14 0.24 -32.57
N LYS A 218 -0.30 -1.02 -32.70
CA LYS A 218 0.19 -1.93 -33.75
C LYS A 218 -0.17 -1.46 -35.16
N GLU A 219 -1.18 -0.62 -35.34
CA GLU A 219 -1.55 -0.05 -36.65
C GLU A 219 -0.53 0.99 -37.13
N TYR A 220 0.22 1.62 -36.22
CA TYR A 220 1.20 2.68 -36.52
C TYR A 220 2.68 2.24 -36.44
N GLY A 221 2.95 1.01 -36.00
CA GLY A 221 4.33 0.52 -35.89
C GLY A 221 4.48 -0.77 -35.09
N ARG A 222 5.71 -1.23 -34.93
CA ARG A 222 6.00 -2.44 -34.14
C ARG A 222 5.84 -2.14 -32.65
N VAL A 223 4.99 -2.90 -31.96
CA VAL A 223 4.80 -2.77 -30.51
C VAL A 223 5.65 -3.79 -29.75
N ILE A 224 6.28 -3.34 -28.65
CA ILE A 224 6.94 -4.19 -27.65
C ILE A 224 6.28 -3.95 -26.28
N THR A 225 5.86 -5.03 -25.64
CA THR A 225 5.19 -5.02 -24.32
C THR A 225 6.07 -5.68 -23.25
N PRO A 226 5.78 -5.50 -21.94
CA PRO A 226 6.65 -5.98 -20.86
C PRO A 226 6.92 -7.48 -20.90
N GLU A 227 5.93 -8.29 -21.29
CA GLU A 227 6.03 -9.75 -21.37
C GLU A 227 6.94 -10.27 -22.51
N MET A 228 7.34 -9.39 -23.43
CA MET A 228 8.26 -9.71 -24.52
C MET A 228 9.74 -9.55 -24.09
N VAL A 229 9.99 -8.96 -22.93
CA VAL A 229 11.32 -8.87 -22.34
C VAL A 229 11.51 -10.03 -21.37
N SER A 230 12.65 -10.69 -21.44
CA SER A 230 12.93 -11.82 -20.54
C SER A 230 13.00 -11.34 -19.08
N GLU A 231 12.47 -12.14 -18.15
CA GLU A 231 12.54 -11.85 -16.71
C GLU A 231 13.99 -11.58 -16.26
N LYS A 232 14.94 -12.38 -16.77
CA LYS A 232 16.36 -12.21 -16.48
C LYS A 232 16.88 -10.83 -16.87
N ASP A 233 16.51 -10.34 -18.04
CA ASP A 233 16.93 -9.03 -18.53
C ASP A 233 16.27 -7.89 -17.74
N ALA A 234 14.98 -7.99 -17.46
CA ALA A 234 14.25 -7.01 -16.66
C ALA A 234 14.84 -6.91 -15.23
N LEU A 235 15.03 -8.04 -14.55
CA LEU A 235 15.59 -8.08 -13.20
C LEU A 235 17.02 -7.55 -13.14
N LYS A 236 17.82 -7.76 -14.19
CA LYS A 236 19.17 -7.19 -14.29
C LYS A 236 19.14 -5.66 -14.29
N GLU A 237 18.19 -5.05 -15.00
CA GLU A 237 18.06 -3.58 -15.02
C GLU A 237 17.56 -3.05 -13.68
N VAL A 238 16.56 -3.69 -13.07
CA VAL A 238 16.07 -3.27 -11.75
C VAL A 238 17.13 -3.41 -10.67
N GLY A 239 17.99 -4.42 -10.73
CA GLY A 239 19.13 -4.58 -9.81
C GLY A 239 20.14 -3.42 -9.85
N THR A 240 20.06 -2.51 -10.82
CA THR A 240 20.85 -1.27 -10.83
C THR A 240 20.30 -0.18 -9.90
N ILE A 241 19.04 -0.32 -9.46
CA ILE A 241 18.40 0.54 -8.48
C ILE A 241 18.71 -0.03 -7.09
N TYR A 242 19.03 0.84 -6.14
CA TYR A 242 19.30 0.42 -4.77
C TYR A 242 18.13 -0.37 -4.16
N GLU A 243 18.39 -1.66 -3.89
CA GLU A 243 17.41 -2.66 -3.43
C GLU A 243 16.26 -2.94 -4.41
N GLY A 244 16.43 -2.65 -5.70
CA GLY A 244 15.43 -2.86 -6.73
C GLY A 244 14.87 -4.29 -6.76
N GLU A 245 15.69 -5.30 -6.45
CA GLU A 245 15.29 -6.71 -6.38
C GLU A 245 14.21 -7.01 -5.34
N LYS A 246 14.01 -6.09 -4.37
CA LYS A 246 12.98 -6.18 -3.34
C LYS A 246 11.69 -5.45 -3.72
N MET A 247 11.64 -4.83 -4.91
CA MET A 247 10.44 -4.17 -5.43
C MET A 247 9.36 -5.21 -5.70
N TRP A 248 8.10 -4.79 -5.68
CA TRP A 248 7.01 -5.72 -5.95
C TRP A 248 7.23 -6.47 -7.27
N THR A 249 6.93 -7.77 -7.30
CA THR A 249 7.41 -8.65 -8.38
C THR A 249 6.97 -8.19 -9.77
N TYR A 250 5.70 -7.81 -9.95
CA TYR A 250 5.22 -7.42 -11.29
C TYR A 250 5.67 -6.02 -11.67
N GLU A 251 5.87 -5.15 -10.68
CA GLU A 251 6.38 -3.81 -10.85
C GLU A 251 7.88 -3.79 -11.15
N SER A 252 8.65 -4.71 -10.56
CA SER A 252 10.07 -4.89 -10.89
C SER A 252 10.24 -5.41 -12.31
N LEU A 253 9.40 -6.36 -12.74
CA LEU A 253 9.39 -6.81 -14.14
C LEU A 253 9.01 -5.67 -15.09
N LEU A 254 7.95 -4.93 -14.77
CA LEU A 254 7.48 -3.81 -15.59
C LEU A 254 8.52 -2.69 -15.70
N LEU A 255 9.06 -2.23 -14.57
CA LEU A 255 10.12 -1.22 -14.54
C LEU A 255 11.39 -1.73 -15.24
N GLY A 256 11.79 -2.98 -14.98
CA GLY A 256 12.95 -3.60 -15.60
C GLY A 256 12.84 -3.67 -17.11
N SER A 257 11.67 -4.07 -17.63
CA SER A 257 11.38 -4.10 -19.06
C SER A 257 11.44 -2.69 -19.67
N ALA A 258 10.87 -1.69 -19.01
CA ALA A 258 10.94 -0.31 -19.47
C ALA A 258 12.40 0.20 -19.52
N LEU A 259 13.17 0.01 -18.45
CA LEU A 259 14.59 0.39 -18.40
C LEU A 259 15.41 -0.35 -19.44
N TYR A 260 15.15 -1.65 -19.65
CA TYR A 260 15.84 -2.48 -20.64
C TYR A 260 15.68 -1.91 -22.04
N LEU A 261 14.44 -1.55 -22.41
CA LEU A 261 14.10 -1.01 -23.72
C LEU A 261 14.64 0.41 -23.93
N LEU A 262 14.52 1.28 -22.91
CA LEU A 262 14.99 2.67 -22.98
C LEU A 262 16.52 2.75 -23.07
N ARG A 263 17.24 2.07 -22.17
CA ARG A 263 18.71 2.13 -22.08
C ARG A 263 19.41 1.55 -23.30
N ARG A 264 18.80 0.55 -23.94
CA ARG A 264 19.30 -0.04 -25.19
C ARG A 264 18.74 0.63 -26.44
N ARG A 265 17.87 1.63 -26.28
CA ARG A 265 17.17 2.33 -27.37
C ARG A 265 16.49 1.38 -28.36
N LEU A 266 15.86 0.33 -27.82
CA LEU A 266 15.11 -0.66 -28.60
C LEU A 266 13.72 -0.16 -29.02
N VAL A 267 13.28 0.95 -28.43
CA VAL A 267 12.03 1.65 -28.77
C VAL A 267 12.34 3.10 -29.13
N GLY A 268 11.58 3.65 -30.06
CA GLY A 268 11.62 5.06 -30.44
C GLY A 268 10.65 5.93 -29.64
N LYS A 269 9.62 5.33 -29.05
CA LYS A 269 8.59 5.99 -28.22
C LYS A 269 8.16 5.04 -27.10
N MET A 270 7.71 5.59 -25.97
CA MET A 270 7.18 4.80 -24.87
C MET A 270 5.84 5.36 -24.39
N VAL A 271 4.83 4.49 -24.34
CA VAL A 271 3.54 4.74 -23.69
C VAL A 271 3.51 3.94 -22.40
N PHE A 272 3.16 4.56 -21.28
CA PHE A 272 2.86 3.87 -20.03
C PHE A 272 1.38 4.05 -19.70
N LEU A 273 0.64 2.95 -19.66
CA LEU A 273 -0.78 2.93 -19.31
C LEU A 273 -0.95 2.35 -17.90
N GLU A 274 -1.56 3.13 -17.02
CA GLU A 274 -1.84 2.74 -15.64
C GLU A 274 -3.31 2.97 -15.25
N ALA A 275 -3.71 2.35 -14.14
CA ALA A 275 -5.04 2.53 -13.58
C ALA A 275 -5.05 3.68 -12.57
N PHE A 276 -6.13 4.45 -12.53
CA PHE A 276 -6.40 5.36 -11.42
C PHE A 276 -6.32 4.61 -10.08
N SER A 277 -5.71 5.24 -9.08
CA SER A 277 -5.45 4.63 -7.77
C SER A 277 -4.56 3.37 -7.80
N CYS A 278 -3.69 3.22 -8.80
CA CYS A 278 -2.63 2.20 -8.79
C CYS A 278 -1.46 2.60 -7.88
N GLY A 279 -1.46 2.07 -6.66
CA GLY A 279 -0.42 2.37 -5.68
C GLY A 279 1.00 2.06 -6.16
N PRO A 280 1.32 0.85 -6.67
CA PRO A 280 2.69 0.53 -7.06
C PRO A 280 3.17 1.29 -8.30
N ALA A 281 2.26 1.63 -9.24
CA ALA A 281 2.58 2.41 -10.43
C ALA A 281 3.09 3.83 -10.10
N SER A 282 2.49 4.49 -9.10
CA SER A 282 2.94 5.80 -8.58
C SER A 282 4.39 5.84 -8.05
N ILE A 283 5.04 4.68 -7.90
CA ILE A 283 6.48 4.60 -7.59
C ILE A 283 7.31 4.44 -8.86
N ILE A 284 6.96 3.48 -9.72
CA ILE A 284 7.78 3.12 -10.87
C ILE A 284 7.70 4.14 -12.00
N GLU A 285 6.61 4.90 -12.11
CA GLU A 285 6.43 5.91 -13.16
C GLU A 285 7.55 6.95 -13.16
N SER A 286 7.97 7.42 -11.97
CA SER A 286 9.02 8.43 -11.85
C SER A 286 10.38 7.91 -12.31
N TYR A 287 10.65 6.61 -12.16
CA TYR A 287 11.87 5.99 -12.67
C TYR A 287 11.84 5.84 -14.19
N ILE A 288 10.69 5.47 -14.75
CA ILE A 288 10.52 5.32 -16.19
C ILE A 288 10.61 6.70 -16.87
N GLU A 289 9.91 7.70 -16.33
CA GLU A 289 9.92 9.07 -16.83
C GLU A 289 11.34 9.65 -16.81
N GLU A 290 12.07 9.51 -15.69
CA GLU A 290 13.46 9.98 -15.58
C GLU A 290 14.38 9.29 -16.59
N GLU A 291 14.26 7.97 -16.77
CA GLU A 291 15.09 7.26 -17.75
C GLU A 291 14.72 7.66 -19.19
N ALA A 292 13.44 7.81 -19.50
CA ALA A 292 13.01 8.24 -20.84
C ALA A 292 13.50 9.65 -21.15
N GLN A 293 13.41 10.57 -20.18
CA GLN A 293 13.96 11.92 -20.29
C GLN A 293 15.49 11.87 -20.50
N ARG A 294 16.22 11.04 -19.74
CA ARG A 294 17.67 10.86 -19.88
C ARG A 294 18.07 10.33 -21.25
N GLN A 295 17.28 9.43 -21.83
CA GLN A 295 17.52 8.87 -23.15
C GLN A 295 17.00 9.74 -24.29
N GLU A 296 16.31 10.84 -23.99
CA GLU A 296 15.61 11.70 -24.95
C GLU A 296 14.58 10.91 -25.79
N ILE A 297 13.91 9.94 -25.16
CA ILE A 297 12.84 9.15 -25.78
C ILE A 297 11.49 9.74 -25.38
N PRO A 298 10.60 10.08 -26.33
CA PRO A 298 9.25 10.55 -26.02
C PRO A 298 8.51 9.55 -25.13
N PHE A 299 7.92 10.08 -24.05
CA PHE A 299 7.19 9.31 -23.04
C PHE A 299 5.78 9.89 -22.86
N LEU A 300 4.78 9.02 -22.93
CA LEU A 300 3.37 9.36 -22.67
C LEU A 300 2.85 8.52 -21.51
N LEU A 301 2.49 9.18 -20.41
CA LEU A 301 1.74 8.59 -19.31
C LEU A 301 0.23 8.76 -19.55
N LEU A 302 -0.51 7.66 -19.50
CA LEU A 302 -1.96 7.61 -19.57
C LEU A 302 -2.52 6.90 -18.35
N THR A 303 -3.50 7.51 -17.72
CA THR A 303 -4.25 6.93 -16.60
C THR A 303 -5.67 6.64 -17.05
N VAL A 304 -6.17 5.45 -16.73
CA VAL A 304 -7.54 5.00 -17.04
C VAL A 304 -8.31 4.57 -15.78
N ASP A 305 -9.62 4.76 -15.84
CA ASP A 305 -10.60 4.32 -14.84
C ASP A 305 -11.88 3.82 -15.54
N GLU A 306 -12.90 3.46 -14.76
CA GLU A 306 -14.21 3.03 -15.26
C GLU A 306 -15.01 4.12 -15.99
N HIS A 307 -14.65 5.39 -15.85
CA HIS A 307 -15.33 6.53 -16.47
C HIS A 307 -14.58 7.08 -17.70
N THR A 308 -13.39 6.56 -17.96
CA THR A 308 -12.51 7.07 -19.01
C THR A 308 -13.14 6.84 -20.37
N GLY A 309 -13.50 7.94 -21.03
CA GLY A 309 -14.02 7.92 -22.39
C GLY A 309 -12.95 7.57 -23.42
N GLU A 310 -13.31 6.71 -24.35
CA GLU A 310 -12.43 6.20 -25.41
C GLU A 310 -11.83 7.35 -26.27
N ALA A 311 -12.64 8.33 -26.66
CA ALA A 311 -12.24 9.39 -27.60
C ALA A 311 -11.05 10.23 -27.11
N GLY A 312 -11.08 10.67 -25.83
CA GLY A 312 -10.02 11.52 -25.28
C GLY A 312 -8.68 10.80 -25.14
N LEU A 313 -8.71 9.50 -24.86
CA LEU A 313 -7.51 8.67 -24.79
C LEU A 313 -6.90 8.45 -26.18
N ILE A 314 -7.75 8.15 -27.17
CA ILE A 314 -7.31 7.92 -28.56
C ILE A 314 -6.63 9.15 -29.14
N THR A 315 -7.24 10.33 -29.04
CA THR A 315 -6.65 11.55 -29.62
C THR A 315 -5.26 11.86 -29.04
N ARG A 316 -5.05 11.56 -27.74
CA ARG A 316 -3.72 11.69 -27.11
C ARG A 316 -2.72 10.66 -27.63
N LEU A 317 -3.15 9.43 -27.90
CA LEU A 317 -2.31 8.40 -28.51
C LEU A 317 -1.91 8.77 -29.94
N GLU A 318 -2.88 9.17 -30.77
CA GLU A 318 -2.66 9.58 -32.17
C GLU A 318 -1.68 10.76 -32.23
N ALA A 319 -1.92 11.83 -31.46
CA ALA A 319 -1.02 12.97 -31.40
C ALA A 319 0.40 12.61 -30.94
N PHE A 320 0.54 11.64 -30.04
CA PHE A 320 1.84 11.17 -29.58
C PHE A 320 2.57 10.32 -30.64
N VAL A 321 1.84 9.50 -31.37
CA VAL A 321 2.34 8.73 -32.51
C VAL A 321 2.78 9.65 -33.65
N ASP A 322 2.15 10.80 -33.83
CA ASP A 322 2.53 11.78 -34.86
C ASP A 322 3.71 12.66 -34.46
N THR A 323 4.10 12.66 -33.18
CA THR A 323 5.22 13.48 -32.71
C THR A 323 6.51 13.06 -33.43
N ALA A 324 7.07 13.98 -34.23
CA ALA A 324 8.26 13.70 -35.01
C ALA A 324 9.44 13.33 -34.11
N ARG A 325 10.26 12.38 -34.58
CA ARG A 325 11.53 12.06 -33.93
C ARG A 325 12.44 13.27 -34.08
N GLU A 326 12.90 13.88 -32.99
CA GLU A 326 14.05 14.79 -33.08
C GLU A 326 15.25 13.95 -33.55
N ASN A 327 15.58 14.03 -34.85
CA ASN A 327 16.76 13.42 -35.43
C ASN A 327 18.02 14.13 -34.92
N LYS A 328 18.40 13.87 -33.67
CA LYS A 328 19.77 14.14 -33.21
C LYS A 328 20.61 12.89 -33.45
N GLN A 329 20.96 12.68 -34.73
CA GLN A 329 22.15 11.89 -35.05
C GLN A 329 23.34 12.58 -34.39
N GLY A 330 23.86 11.96 -33.32
CA GLY A 330 24.98 12.48 -32.56
C GLY A 330 24.66 12.88 -31.12
N CYS A 331 23.87 12.10 -30.38
CA CYS A 331 23.93 12.19 -28.93
C CYS A 331 25.25 11.54 -28.50
N LYS A 332 26.29 12.37 -28.29
CA LYS A 332 27.48 11.94 -27.55
C LYS A 332 26.96 11.32 -26.26
N THR A 333 27.34 10.09 -25.96
CA THR A 333 27.28 9.53 -24.61
C THR A 333 28.23 10.34 -23.73
N GLN A 334 27.88 11.60 -23.45
CA GLN A 334 28.38 12.21 -22.25
C GLN A 334 27.69 11.43 -21.14
N PRO A 335 28.44 10.72 -20.27
CA PRO A 335 27.85 10.31 -19.02
C PRO A 335 27.19 11.56 -18.41
N PRO A 336 26.01 11.43 -17.75
CA PRO A 336 25.47 12.55 -16.99
C PRO A 336 26.63 13.12 -16.17
N PRO A 337 26.74 14.45 -16.00
CA PRO A 337 27.80 15.03 -15.20
C PRO A 337 27.87 14.18 -13.94
N SER A 338 28.99 13.47 -13.77
CA SER A 338 29.24 12.75 -12.55
C SER A 338 28.95 13.77 -11.48
N PHE A 339 27.93 13.52 -10.66
CA PHE A 339 27.70 14.34 -9.49
C PHE A 339 28.97 14.17 -8.67
N VAL A 340 29.93 15.08 -8.89
CA VAL A 340 31.07 15.27 -8.03
C VAL A 340 30.39 15.90 -6.83
N PRO A 341 30.23 15.17 -5.72
CA PRO A 341 29.70 15.78 -4.52
C PRO A 341 30.56 17.01 -4.28
N GLY A 342 29.95 18.18 -4.12
CA GLY A 342 30.70 19.34 -3.67
C GLY A 342 31.48 18.96 -2.41
N GLU A 343 32.52 19.72 -2.06
CA GLU A 343 33.18 19.56 -0.76
C GLU A 343 32.09 19.54 0.33
N ARG A 344 31.83 18.34 0.85
CA ARG A 344 30.74 18.14 1.79
C ARG A 344 31.16 18.83 3.08
N PRO A 345 30.27 19.58 3.74
CA PRO A 345 30.58 20.18 5.01
C PRO A 345 31.15 19.11 5.95
N CYS A 346 32.27 19.38 6.62
CA CYS A 346 32.95 18.44 7.52
C CYS A 346 32.06 17.92 8.68
N ARG A 347 30.83 18.43 8.84
CA ARG A 347 29.87 18.03 9.88
C ARG A 347 28.46 17.87 9.29
N ALA A 348 27.85 16.71 9.53
CA ALA A 348 26.47 16.42 9.13
C ALA A 348 25.46 17.21 9.99
N LYS A 349 24.52 17.87 9.32
CA LYS A 349 23.32 18.49 9.89
C LYS A 349 22.13 17.63 9.49
N ILE A 350 21.61 16.89 10.45
CA ILE A 350 20.65 15.82 10.18
C ILE A 350 19.21 16.35 10.31
N GLY A 351 18.38 16.05 9.32
CA GLY A 351 16.93 16.24 9.37
C GLY A 351 16.19 14.89 9.34
N THR A 352 14.97 14.84 9.87
CA THR A 352 14.10 13.65 9.78
C THR A 352 12.64 14.08 9.73
N PRO A 353 11.78 13.48 8.88
CA PRO A 353 10.35 13.79 8.85
C PRO A 353 9.64 13.27 10.10
N SER A 354 8.47 13.85 10.43
CA SER A 354 7.73 13.48 11.64
C SER A 354 6.84 12.27 11.41
N VAL A 355 6.81 11.34 12.36
CA VAL A 355 5.88 10.20 12.41
C VAL A 355 5.42 10.03 13.87
N GLY A 356 4.28 10.62 14.22
CA GLY A 356 3.89 10.77 15.63
C GLY A 356 5.02 11.43 16.43
N TRP A 357 5.40 10.85 17.57
CA TRP A 357 6.53 11.33 18.39
C TRP A 357 7.90 10.70 18.06
N ALA A 358 7.99 9.86 17.02
CA ALA A 358 9.21 9.11 16.72
C ALA A 358 10.40 10.02 16.33
N ASP A 359 10.15 11.14 15.66
CA ASP A 359 11.17 12.13 15.30
C ASP A 359 11.78 12.79 16.54
N LYS A 360 10.98 12.97 17.61
CA LYS A 360 11.46 13.53 18.89
C LYS A 360 12.38 12.56 19.63
N ALA A 361 12.07 11.26 19.60
CA ALA A 361 12.99 10.23 20.10
C ALA A 361 14.31 10.24 19.31
N LEU A 362 14.24 10.23 17.98
CA LEU A 362 15.44 10.22 17.13
C LEU A 362 16.29 11.48 17.34
N THR A 363 15.66 12.65 17.41
CA THR A 363 16.32 13.93 17.71
C THR A 363 17.06 13.86 19.04
N THR A 364 16.40 13.36 20.10
CA THR A 364 17.01 13.18 21.43
C THR A 364 18.23 12.24 21.35
N ILE A 365 18.11 11.13 20.63
CA ILE A 365 19.20 10.15 20.48
C ILE A 365 20.42 10.77 19.82
N LEU A 366 20.22 11.50 18.72
CA LEU A 366 21.29 12.09 17.95
C LEU A 366 21.94 13.28 18.68
N GLN A 367 21.15 14.10 19.38
CA GLN A 367 21.65 15.19 20.23
C GLN A 367 22.52 14.67 21.38
N GLU A 368 22.08 13.61 22.08
CA GLU A 368 22.91 12.94 23.09
C GLU A 368 24.24 12.45 22.48
N CYS A 369 24.22 12.01 21.22
CA CYS A 369 25.40 11.62 20.45
C CYS A 369 26.20 12.81 19.88
N SER A 370 25.86 14.05 20.24
CA SER A 370 26.55 15.29 19.85
C SER A 370 26.47 15.63 18.36
N MET A 371 25.42 15.14 17.69
CA MET A 371 25.09 15.45 16.31
C MET A 371 24.30 16.75 16.20
N GLU A 372 24.49 17.49 15.10
CA GLU A 372 23.72 18.70 14.81
C GLU A 372 22.41 18.31 14.10
N ILE A 373 21.27 18.78 14.63
CA ILE A 373 19.93 18.45 14.13
C ILE A 373 19.22 19.72 13.67
N VAL A 374 18.58 19.64 12.51
CA VAL A 374 17.62 20.65 12.05
C VAL A 374 16.23 20.28 12.59
N PRO A 375 15.56 21.15 13.36
CA PRO A 375 14.26 20.84 13.92
C PRO A 375 13.22 20.47 12.85
N THR A 376 12.57 19.32 13.03
CA THR A 376 11.50 18.85 12.14
C THR A 376 10.32 19.83 12.15
N PRO A 377 9.93 20.38 10.98
CA PRO A 377 8.80 21.29 10.92
C PRO A 377 7.47 20.55 11.13
N LEU A 378 6.49 21.25 11.71
CA LEU A 378 5.14 20.71 11.81
C LEU A 378 4.52 20.55 10.43
N VAL A 379 3.73 19.50 10.24
CA VAL A 379 2.92 19.36 9.03
C VAL A 379 1.86 20.46 9.03
N THR A 380 1.84 21.25 7.97
CA THR A 380 0.94 22.39 7.75
C THR A 380 0.56 22.41 6.27
N ARG A 381 -0.37 23.29 5.91
CA ARG A 381 -0.77 23.47 4.50
C ARG A 381 0.44 23.80 3.62
N LYS A 382 1.32 24.69 4.08
CA LYS A 382 2.58 25.03 3.41
C LYS A 382 3.43 23.78 3.14
N ILE A 383 3.63 22.94 4.16
CA ILE A 383 4.43 21.70 4.02
C ILE A 383 3.80 20.77 2.99
N VAL A 384 2.48 20.60 3.04
CA VAL A 384 1.76 19.74 2.10
C VAL A 384 1.91 20.28 0.68
N ASP A 385 1.73 21.58 0.46
CA ASP A 385 1.89 22.21 -0.85
C ASP A 385 3.31 22.04 -1.41
N LEU A 386 4.35 22.19 -0.57
CA LEU A 386 5.74 21.92 -0.95
C LEU A 386 5.98 20.48 -1.42
N GLY A 387 5.28 19.51 -0.82
CA GLY A 387 5.33 18.10 -1.21
C GLY A 387 4.56 17.82 -2.49
N LYS A 388 3.36 18.40 -2.65
CA LYS A 388 2.50 18.24 -3.83
C LYS A 388 3.17 18.67 -5.13
N GLU A 389 3.98 19.72 -5.09
CA GLU A 389 4.74 20.22 -6.25
C GLU A 389 5.72 19.19 -6.84
N LEU A 390 6.09 18.17 -6.06
CA LEU A 390 7.11 17.17 -6.41
C LEU A 390 6.56 15.75 -6.50
N ALA A 391 5.47 15.50 -5.78
CA ALA A 391 4.89 14.17 -5.63
C ALA A 391 4.33 13.65 -6.98
N PRO A 392 4.52 12.36 -7.30
CA PRO A 392 3.83 11.74 -8.42
C PRO A 392 2.33 11.67 -8.17
N GLU A 393 1.55 11.55 -9.24
CA GLU A 393 0.09 11.43 -9.12
C GLU A 393 -0.28 10.13 -8.37
N PHE A 394 -1.40 10.14 -7.65
CA PHE A 394 -1.90 9.00 -6.88
C PHE A 394 -0.98 8.46 -5.77
N ILE A 395 0.16 9.11 -5.46
CA ILE A 395 0.97 8.75 -4.31
C ILE A 395 0.20 9.03 -3.00
N CYS A 396 0.29 8.14 -2.01
CA CYS A 396 -0.46 8.32 -0.77
C CYS A 396 0.00 9.54 0.02
N TYR A 397 -0.95 10.17 0.71
CA TYR A 397 -0.76 11.42 1.45
C TYR A 397 0.42 11.46 2.44
N PRO A 398 0.76 10.37 3.18
CA PRO A 398 1.97 10.35 4.02
C PRO A 398 3.27 10.62 3.25
N MET A 399 3.37 10.19 1.99
CA MET A 399 4.52 10.48 1.14
C MET A 399 4.61 11.98 0.87
N ILE A 400 3.50 12.61 0.48
CA ILE A 400 3.41 14.05 0.19
C ILE A 400 3.82 14.86 1.42
N ALA A 401 3.24 14.55 2.59
CA ALA A 401 3.53 15.26 3.83
C ALA A 401 5.01 15.15 4.21
N THR A 402 5.58 13.94 4.17
CA THR A 402 7.00 13.73 4.52
C THR A 402 7.96 14.30 3.48
N LEU A 403 7.64 14.26 2.18
CA LEU A 403 8.42 14.89 1.12
C LEU A 403 8.51 16.42 1.31
N GLY A 404 7.38 17.06 1.64
CA GLY A 404 7.33 18.49 1.96
C GLY A 404 8.17 18.87 3.18
N GLN A 405 8.13 18.04 4.24
CA GLN A 405 8.98 18.24 5.42
C GLN A 405 10.47 18.11 5.07
N ILE A 406 10.84 17.09 4.28
CA ILE A 406 12.22 16.86 3.86
C ILE A 406 12.73 18.05 3.04
N ARG A 407 11.92 18.54 2.09
CA ARG A 407 12.26 19.76 1.32
C ARG A 407 12.54 20.94 2.24
N GLU A 408 11.64 21.23 3.18
CA GLU A 408 11.84 22.35 4.11
C GLU A 408 13.04 22.14 5.05
N LEU A 409 13.32 20.91 5.46
CA LEU A 409 14.51 20.57 6.25
C LEU A 409 15.81 20.91 5.50
N ILE A 410 15.88 20.54 4.22
CA ILE A 410 17.04 20.83 3.35
C ILE A 410 17.18 22.35 3.17
N GLU A 411 16.08 23.05 2.91
CA GLU A 411 16.07 24.52 2.79
C GLU A 411 16.50 25.23 4.10
N LYS A 412 16.26 24.62 5.26
CA LYS A 412 16.75 25.08 6.57
C LYS A 412 18.20 24.65 6.88
N GLY A 413 18.88 24.01 5.94
CA GLY A 413 20.30 23.68 6.00
C GLY A 413 20.62 22.24 6.42
N ALA A 414 19.65 21.32 6.39
CA ALA A 414 19.94 19.90 6.54
C ALA A 414 20.69 19.39 5.29
N ASN A 415 21.84 18.74 5.49
CA ASN A 415 22.63 18.14 4.41
C ASN A 415 22.61 16.60 4.44
N GLU A 416 22.06 16.02 5.51
CA GLU A 416 21.76 14.60 5.63
C GLU A 416 20.32 14.43 6.14
N VAL A 417 19.54 13.58 5.49
CA VAL A 417 18.16 13.28 5.86
C VAL A 417 18.06 11.82 6.24
N VAL A 418 17.48 11.56 7.42
CA VAL A 418 17.25 10.20 7.91
C VAL A 418 15.81 9.81 7.67
N MET A 419 15.63 8.71 6.93
CA MET A 419 14.33 8.12 6.64
C MET A 419 14.29 6.66 7.10
N VAL A 420 13.13 6.23 7.62
CA VAL A 420 12.91 4.82 7.95
C VAL A 420 12.81 4.01 6.66
N GLY A 421 13.46 2.84 6.65
CA GLY A 421 13.41 1.88 5.56
C GLY A 421 12.40 0.76 5.79
N GLY A 422 12.69 -0.40 5.21
CA GLY A 422 11.88 -1.61 5.32
C GLY A 422 11.10 -1.92 4.05
N LYS A 423 11.56 -2.92 3.29
CA LYS A 423 10.89 -3.42 2.07
C LYS A 423 9.73 -4.36 2.42
N GLY A 424 8.66 -3.78 2.93
CA GLY A 424 7.39 -4.44 3.20
C GLY A 424 6.49 -4.54 1.96
N ARG A 425 5.21 -4.84 2.18
CA ARG A 425 4.19 -4.95 1.11
C ARG A 425 3.61 -3.59 0.69
N CYS A 426 3.83 -2.51 1.46
CA CYS A 426 3.30 -1.17 1.20
C CYS A 426 4.36 -0.18 0.66
N ARG A 427 3.92 1.01 0.24
CA ARG A 427 4.77 2.02 -0.41
C ARG A 427 5.85 2.64 0.49
N LEU A 428 5.71 2.59 1.82
CA LEU A 428 6.70 3.14 2.75
C LEU A 428 8.12 2.63 2.45
N GLY A 429 8.23 1.37 2.04
CA GLY A 429 9.52 0.77 1.67
C GLY A 429 10.24 1.44 0.50
N TRP A 430 9.57 2.30 -0.26
CA TRP A 430 10.11 3.01 -1.43
C TRP A 430 10.15 4.53 -1.26
N TYR A 431 9.71 5.06 -0.12
CA TYR A 431 9.67 6.50 0.11
C TYR A 431 11.06 7.12 0.01
N ALA A 432 12.06 6.56 0.72
CA ALA A 432 13.39 7.17 0.77
C ALA A 432 14.02 7.30 -0.62
N GLN A 433 13.96 6.24 -1.44
CA GLN A 433 14.52 6.24 -2.80
C GLN A 433 13.77 7.20 -3.72
N LEU A 434 12.44 7.22 -3.66
CA LEU A 434 11.63 8.11 -4.49
C LEU A 434 11.78 9.57 -4.09
N GLN A 435 11.77 9.88 -2.78
CA GLN A 435 12.01 11.22 -2.25
C GLN A 435 13.41 11.72 -2.65
N GLU A 436 14.43 10.87 -2.56
CA GLU A 436 15.78 11.20 -3.02
C GLU A 436 15.82 11.48 -4.52
N LEU A 437 15.18 10.64 -5.35
CA LEU A 437 15.08 10.84 -6.79
C LEU A 437 14.44 12.19 -7.14
N LEU A 438 13.26 12.48 -6.57
CA LEU A 438 12.48 13.68 -6.88
C LEU A 438 13.20 14.96 -6.44
N LEU A 439 13.81 14.96 -5.26
CA LEU A 439 14.56 16.13 -4.76
C LEU A 439 15.86 16.35 -5.54
N LYS A 440 16.59 15.28 -5.92
CA LYS A 440 17.77 15.40 -6.79
C LYS A 440 17.42 15.88 -8.19
N ARG A 441 16.26 15.50 -8.74
CA ARG A 441 15.73 16.06 -10.01
C ARG A 441 15.54 17.58 -9.93
N LYS A 442 15.21 18.11 -8.75
CA LYS A 442 15.14 19.55 -8.44
C LYS A 442 16.48 20.16 -8.01
N LYS A 443 17.60 19.43 -8.15
CA LYS A 443 18.97 19.88 -7.86
C LYS A 443 19.25 20.20 -6.39
N TYR A 444 18.48 19.63 -5.45
CA TYR A 444 18.86 19.66 -4.05
C TYR A 444 20.07 18.76 -3.81
N ASP A 445 21.08 19.27 -3.11
CA ASP A 445 22.26 18.51 -2.69
C ASP A 445 22.11 18.09 -1.23
N PHE A 446 21.93 16.79 -1.01
CA PHE A 446 21.85 16.19 0.31
C PHE A 446 22.13 14.68 0.23
N GLN A 447 22.40 14.08 1.39
CA GLN A 447 22.48 12.63 1.53
C GLN A 447 21.20 12.07 2.14
N MET A 448 20.56 11.10 1.48
CA MET A 448 19.54 10.26 2.11
C MET A 448 20.21 9.10 2.85
N THR A 449 19.94 8.95 4.15
CA THR A 449 20.38 7.82 4.95
C THR A 449 19.17 7.02 5.42
N ILE A 450 19.12 5.75 5.02
CA ILE A 450 18.03 4.83 5.31
C ILE A 450 18.37 4.00 6.56
N ILE A 451 17.50 4.03 7.56
CA ILE A 451 17.58 3.14 8.73
C ILE A 451 16.60 1.98 8.53
N ASP A 452 17.13 0.79 8.28
CA ASP A 452 16.35 -0.45 8.19
C ASP A 452 16.28 -1.21 9.52
N SER A 453 15.33 -2.13 9.62
CA SER A 453 15.24 -3.05 10.75
C SER A 453 16.50 -3.91 10.85
N PRO A 454 17.07 -4.10 12.07
CA PRO A 454 18.16 -5.03 12.27
C PRO A 454 17.69 -6.49 12.14
N LEU A 455 16.38 -6.75 12.04
CA LEU A 455 15.82 -8.09 11.94
C LEU A 455 15.64 -8.54 10.48
N PRO A 456 15.91 -9.83 10.17
CA PRO A 456 16.58 -10.81 11.03
C PRO A 456 18.08 -10.48 11.23
N PHE A 457 18.55 -10.52 12.48
CA PHE A 457 19.91 -10.10 12.88
C PHE A 457 21.03 -10.74 12.05
N GLN A 458 20.86 -12.01 11.68
CA GLN A 458 21.85 -12.75 10.89
C GLN A 458 22.11 -12.11 9.51
N LYS A 459 21.11 -11.46 8.90
CA LYS A 459 21.24 -10.82 7.58
C LYS A 459 21.56 -9.33 7.70
N ASN A 460 20.92 -8.61 8.62
CA ASN A 460 20.86 -7.15 8.58
C ASN A 460 21.74 -6.44 9.63
N TRP A 461 22.34 -7.15 10.58
CA TRP A 461 23.04 -6.52 11.71
C TRP A 461 24.22 -5.65 11.29
N ASN A 462 25.07 -6.09 10.37
CA ASN A 462 26.27 -5.33 9.98
C ASN A 462 25.90 -3.98 9.36
N ARG A 463 24.99 -3.98 8.36
CA ARG A 463 24.48 -2.77 7.73
C ARG A 463 23.78 -1.85 8.74
N PHE A 464 22.94 -2.41 9.61
CA PHE A 464 22.30 -1.63 10.67
C PHE A 464 23.32 -0.96 11.59
N ARG A 465 24.31 -1.73 12.06
CA ARG A 465 25.39 -1.24 12.93
C ARG A 465 26.18 -0.13 12.25
N GLU A 466 26.56 -0.29 10.98
CA GLU A 466 27.29 0.71 10.22
C GLU A 466 26.51 2.01 10.09
N THR A 467 25.23 1.93 9.71
CA THR A 467 24.34 3.09 9.64
C THR A 467 24.23 3.79 11.00
N VAL A 468 23.96 3.05 12.08
CA VAL A 468 23.83 3.62 13.43
C VAL A 468 25.14 4.28 13.87
N LYS A 469 26.29 3.65 13.63
CA LYS A 469 27.61 4.22 13.98
C LYS A 469 27.91 5.49 13.20
N LYS A 470 27.60 5.51 11.90
CA LYS A 470 27.73 6.71 11.06
C LYS A 470 26.86 7.85 11.60
N LEU A 471 25.57 7.58 11.81
CA LEU A 471 24.60 8.58 12.26
C LEU A 471 24.89 9.14 13.66
N THR A 472 25.57 8.37 14.51
CA THR A 472 25.88 8.78 15.90
C THR A 472 27.31 9.30 16.06
N GLY A 473 28.00 9.62 14.95
CA GLY A 473 29.37 10.14 14.99
C GLY A 473 30.37 9.17 15.63
N ASN A 474 30.18 7.87 15.40
CA ASN A 474 30.96 6.78 16.01
C ASN A 474 30.90 6.72 17.55
N SER A 475 29.85 7.27 18.16
CA SER A 475 29.62 7.19 19.61
C SER A 475 29.69 5.77 20.16
N SER A 476 30.12 5.60 21.42
CA SER A 476 30.21 4.27 22.05
C SER A 476 28.84 3.61 22.16
N TRP A 477 28.77 2.27 22.09
CA TRP A 477 27.49 1.55 22.18
C TRP A 477 26.75 1.81 23.49
N PHE A 478 27.48 2.01 24.59
CA PHE A 478 26.90 2.41 25.87
C PHE A 478 26.22 3.77 25.79
N LYS A 479 26.88 4.76 25.17
CA LYS A 479 26.30 6.10 24.95
C LYS A 479 25.05 6.02 24.09
N ILE A 480 25.11 5.27 22.98
CA ILE A 480 23.96 5.07 22.08
C ILE A 480 22.80 4.38 22.83
N ALA A 481 23.06 3.32 23.61
CA ALA A 481 22.02 2.62 24.36
C ALA A 481 21.38 3.53 25.44
N ARG A 482 22.17 4.35 26.13
CA ARG A 482 21.67 5.34 27.09
C ARG A 482 20.77 6.37 26.39
N ALA A 483 21.22 6.87 25.24
CA ALA A 483 20.48 7.83 24.42
C ALA A 483 19.17 7.23 23.88
N MET A 484 19.20 5.98 23.39
CA MET A 484 18.01 5.23 22.98
C MET A 484 17.02 5.08 24.11
N ASN A 485 17.47 4.69 25.31
CA ASN A 485 16.60 4.59 26.47
C ASN A 485 16.00 5.96 26.82
N PHE A 486 16.77 7.05 26.75
CA PHE A 486 16.26 8.39 27.02
C PHE A 486 15.18 8.82 26.02
N GLY A 487 15.44 8.70 24.71
CA GLY A 487 14.44 8.99 23.67
C GLY A 487 13.19 8.11 23.80
N TYR A 488 13.37 6.83 24.16
CA TYR A 488 12.28 5.89 24.40
C TYR A 488 11.40 6.32 25.60
N GLN A 489 11.99 6.75 26.71
CA GLN A 489 11.22 7.24 27.87
C GLN A 489 10.40 8.49 27.51
N LYS A 490 10.94 9.40 26.68
CA LYS A 490 10.19 10.58 26.22
C LYS A 490 8.93 10.18 25.45
N ILE A 491 9.05 9.32 24.44
CA ILE A 491 7.88 8.92 23.63
C ILE A 491 6.87 8.10 24.43
N LEU A 492 7.33 7.28 25.39
CA LEU A 492 6.44 6.50 26.24
C LEU A 492 5.55 7.42 27.08
N VAL A 493 6.13 8.45 27.70
CA VAL A 493 5.37 9.44 28.50
C VAL A 493 4.41 10.24 27.63
N LEU A 494 4.83 10.66 26.44
CA LEU A 494 3.98 11.43 25.52
C LEU A 494 2.77 10.60 25.04
N ASP A 495 3.00 9.35 24.63
CA ASP A 495 1.93 8.45 24.15
C ASP A 495 0.96 8.05 25.28
N GLU A 496 1.45 7.77 26.49
CA GLU A 496 0.57 7.47 27.64
C GLU A 496 -0.24 8.72 28.06
N ALA A 497 0.36 9.91 27.97
CA ALA A 497 -0.36 11.16 28.22
C ALA A 497 -1.48 11.39 27.19
N GLU A 498 -1.25 11.15 25.89
CA GLU A 498 -2.31 11.20 24.87
C GLU A 498 -3.48 10.27 25.21
N LYS A 499 -3.19 9.07 25.69
CA LYS A 499 -4.22 8.11 26.11
C LYS A 499 -5.02 8.61 27.31
N LEU A 500 -4.35 9.15 28.33
CA LEU A 500 -5.01 9.70 29.52
C LEU A 500 -5.84 10.94 29.19
N VAL A 501 -5.34 11.81 28.32
CA VAL A 501 -6.02 13.03 27.86
C VAL A 501 -7.29 12.67 27.12
N ARG A 502 -7.25 11.73 26.16
CA ARG A 502 -8.46 11.28 25.44
C ARG A 502 -9.53 10.72 26.37
N ARG A 503 -9.13 9.96 27.40
CA ARG A 503 -10.07 9.55 28.47
C ARG A 503 -10.62 10.77 29.19
N LYS A 504 -9.75 11.68 29.63
CA LYS A 504 -10.15 12.81 30.46
C LYS A 504 -11.06 13.78 29.71
N GLN A 505 -10.80 14.09 28.44
CA GLN A 505 -11.65 14.95 27.59
C GLN A 505 -13.09 14.45 27.51
N ALA A 506 -13.30 13.13 27.50
CA ALA A 506 -14.63 12.53 27.46
C ALA A 506 -15.45 12.80 28.73
N TYR A 507 -14.80 13.08 29.86
CA TYR A 507 -15.44 13.21 31.17
C TYR A 507 -15.13 14.53 31.90
N GLU A 508 -14.25 15.39 31.40
CA GLU A 508 -13.88 16.62 32.10
C GLU A 508 -15.07 17.58 32.23
N SER A 509 -15.29 18.12 33.42
CA SER A 509 -16.39 19.07 33.68
C SER A 509 -16.20 20.40 32.93
N SER A 510 -14.95 20.77 32.63
CA SER A 510 -14.62 21.98 31.86
C SER A 510 -13.75 21.60 30.66
N PRO A 511 -14.29 21.68 29.43
CA PRO A 511 -13.56 21.30 28.23
C PRO A 511 -12.22 22.04 28.07
N GLY A 512 -11.18 21.32 27.68
CA GLY A 512 -9.86 21.84 27.34
C GLY A 512 -8.85 21.87 28.49
N LEU A 513 -9.23 21.50 29.72
CA LEU A 513 -8.28 21.42 30.84
C LEU A 513 -7.25 20.31 30.61
N ALA A 514 -7.68 19.15 30.14
CA ALA A 514 -6.80 18.03 29.84
C ALA A 514 -5.79 18.37 28.73
N LEU A 515 -6.24 19.06 27.66
CA LEU A 515 -5.37 19.53 26.57
C LEU A 515 -4.34 20.56 27.05
N LYS A 516 -4.73 21.45 27.96
CA LYS A 516 -3.80 22.43 28.55
C LYS A 516 -2.70 21.73 29.37
N ALA A 517 -3.07 20.75 30.18
CA ALA A 517 -2.12 19.93 30.94
C ALA A 517 -1.19 19.16 30.00
N GLN A 518 -1.71 18.60 28.91
CA GLN A 518 -0.93 17.90 27.88
C GLN A 518 0.11 18.82 27.22
N LYS A 519 -0.29 20.02 26.80
CA LYS A 519 0.62 20.99 26.17
C LYS A 519 1.80 21.32 27.09
N LYS A 520 1.52 21.57 28.37
CA LYS A 520 2.54 21.82 29.39
C LYS A 520 3.48 20.61 29.58
N LEU A 521 2.95 19.39 29.56
CA LEU A 521 3.77 18.17 29.60
C LEU A 521 4.68 18.08 28.37
N ILE A 522 4.13 18.26 27.16
CA ILE A 522 4.89 18.20 25.90
C ILE A 522 6.08 19.16 25.96
N ASP A 523 5.83 20.44 26.28
CA ASP A 523 6.90 21.45 26.37
C ASP A 523 8.00 21.03 27.35
N ARG A 524 7.63 20.48 28.51
CA ARG A 524 8.58 20.02 29.53
C ARG A 524 9.35 18.77 29.12
N VAL A 525 8.70 17.78 28.51
CA VAL A 525 9.35 16.53 28.08
C VAL A 525 10.32 16.81 26.92
N LEU A 526 9.95 17.70 25.99
CA LEU A 526 10.84 18.10 24.90
C LEU A 526 12.05 18.87 25.43
N ALA A 527 11.87 19.77 26.39
CA ALA A 527 12.95 20.54 27.01
C ALA A 527 13.82 19.72 28.00
N ALA A 528 13.32 18.59 28.51
CA ALA A 528 14.02 17.78 29.51
C ALA A 528 15.38 17.28 29.01
N ASP A 529 16.40 17.37 29.88
CA ASP A 529 17.78 16.96 29.60
C ASP A 529 18.13 15.56 30.12
N SER A 530 17.23 14.98 30.92
CA SER A 530 17.45 13.71 31.59
C SER A 530 16.17 12.93 31.85
N ILE A 531 16.30 11.62 32.02
CA ILE A 531 15.18 10.73 32.36
C ILE A 531 14.52 11.15 33.68
N LYS A 532 15.29 11.71 34.62
CA LYS A 532 14.76 12.19 35.91
C LYS A 532 13.79 13.35 35.71
N GLU A 533 14.12 14.29 34.82
CA GLU A 533 13.22 15.40 34.48
C GLU A 533 11.98 14.94 33.73
N VAL A 534 12.12 13.98 32.79
CA VAL A 534 10.98 13.37 32.11
C VAL A 534 10.01 12.73 33.11
N LYS A 535 10.52 11.94 34.06
CA LYS A 535 9.70 11.33 35.12
C LYS A 535 9.06 12.36 36.04
N ARG A 536 9.76 13.47 36.33
CA ARG A 536 9.18 14.56 37.12
C ARG A 536 8.05 15.24 36.35
N ALA A 537 8.22 15.47 35.05
CA ALA A 537 7.17 16.03 34.20
C ALA A 537 5.95 15.09 34.12
N GLU A 538 6.17 13.78 33.99
CA GLU A 538 5.12 12.75 34.04
C GLU A 538 4.37 12.74 35.38
N GLN A 539 5.10 12.83 36.50
CA GLN A 539 4.48 12.88 37.83
C GLN A 539 3.61 14.14 37.98
N ASP A 540 4.17 15.32 37.67
CA ASP A 540 3.44 16.57 37.78
C ASP A 540 2.20 16.59 36.87
N PHE A 541 2.30 16.01 35.66
CA PHE A 541 1.16 15.82 34.76
C PHE A 541 0.13 14.85 35.34
N SER A 542 0.57 13.75 35.95
CA SER A 542 -0.33 12.78 36.59
C SER A 542 -1.10 13.41 37.75
N GLU A 543 -0.46 14.26 38.54
CA GLU A 543 -1.13 15.04 39.59
C GLU A 543 -2.14 16.04 39.00
N GLU A 544 -1.73 16.79 37.97
CA GLU A 544 -2.57 17.78 37.29
C GLU A 544 -3.78 17.14 36.61
N ILE A 545 -3.60 16.05 35.86
CA ILE A 545 -4.68 15.36 35.15
C ILE A 545 -5.66 14.70 36.13
N ASN A 546 -5.18 14.12 37.23
CA ASN A 546 -6.06 13.50 38.23
C ASN A 546 -6.87 14.53 39.02
N ALA A 547 -6.36 15.75 39.18
CA ALA A 547 -7.06 16.85 39.83
C ALA A 547 -8.20 17.45 38.99
N ILE A 548 -8.27 17.17 37.67
CA ILE A 548 -9.34 17.67 36.80
C ILE A 548 -10.67 17.00 37.19
N PRO A 549 -11.70 17.79 37.55
CA PRO A 549 -13.04 17.27 37.87
C PRO A 549 -13.65 16.48 36.69
N GLU A 550 -14.23 15.33 36.99
CA GLU A 550 -14.94 14.47 36.02
C GLU A 550 -16.45 14.48 36.29
N GLU A 551 -17.25 14.49 35.22
CA GLU A 551 -18.69 14.27 35.25
C GLU A 551 -19.00 12.79 35.00
N MET A 552 -19.95 12.25 35.78
CA MET A 552 -20.45 10.88 35.62
C MET A 552 -21.54 10.85 34.55
N VAL A 553 -21.12 10.92 33.29
CA VAL A 553 -22.00 10.97 32.10
C VAL A 553 -21.69 9.81 31.17
N ARG A 554 -22.69 9.32 30.43
CA ARG A 554 -22.47 8.32 29.38
C ARG A 554 -21.74 8.99 28.22
N ALA A 555 -20.57 8.48 27.88
CA ALA A 555 -19.86 8.85 26.67
C ALA A 555 -20.04 7.79 25.58
N LEU A 556 -20.23 8.23 24.33
CA LEU A 556 -20.10 7.36 23.16
C LEU A 556 -18.66 6.90 23.02
N LYS A 557 -18.44 5.60 22.88
CA LYS A 557 -17.10 5.04 22.70
C LYS A 557 -16.81 4.85 21.21
N VAL A 558 -15.92 5.65 20.66
CA VAL A 558 -15.49 5.57 19.26
C VAL A 558 -14.09 4.97 19.20
N LYS A 559 -13.93 3.82 18.53
CA LYS A 559 -12.60 3.27 18.23
C LYS A 559 -12.09 3.91 16.93
N ILE A 560 -10.84 4.36 16.89
CA ILE A 560 -10.18 4.80 15.66
C ILE A 560 -9.18 3.72 15.23
N VAL A 561 -9.32 3.26 13.99
CA VAL A 561 -8.48 2.23 13.35
C VAL A 561 -8.02 2.70 11.97
N GLY A 562 -6.99 2.07 11.40
CA GLY A 562 -6.58 2.31 10.02
C GLY A 562 -5.07 2.48 9.82
N GLU A 563 -4.68 3.25 8.81
CA GLU A 563 -3.28 3.39 8.43
C GLU A 563 -2.48 4.19 9.47
N PHE A 564 -1.35 3.63 9.90
CA PHE A 564 -0.49 4.14 10.97
C PHE A 564 -0.26 5.66 10.95
N TYR A 565 0.30 6.18 9.85
CA TYR A 565 0.70 7.58 9.78
C TYR A 565 -0.52 8.50 9.83
N THR A 566 -1.56 8.14 9.08
CA THR A 566 -2.81 8.90 9.01
C THR A 566 -3.52 8.95 10.36
N VAL A 567 -3.56 7.81 11.06
CA VAL A 567 -4.20 7.71 12.39
C VAL A 567 -3.46 8.54 13.45
N ILE A 568 -2.12 8.54 13.45
CA ILE A 568 -1.35 9.21 14.52
C ILE A 568 -1.00 10.69 14.22
N GLN A 569 -1.16 11.15 12.98
CA GLN A 569 -0.74 12.50 12.59
C GLN A 569 -1.94 13.46 12.51
N ASN A 570 -2.13 14.26 13.57
CA ASN A 570 -3.32 15.12 13.74
C ASN A 570 -3.62 16.04 12.53
N TYR A 571 -2.62 16.74 11.99
CA TYR A 571 -2.86 17.60 10.82
C TYR A 571 -3.38 16.81 9.60
N VAL A 572 -2.83 15.61 9.41
CA VAL A 572 -3.13 14.76 8.25
C VAL A 572 -4.54 14.20 8.34
N ASN A 573 -5.02 13.83 9.53
CA ASN A 573 -6.40 13.39 9.73
C ASN A 573 -7.39 14.51 10.07
N GLN A 574 -7.03 15.78 9.85
CA GLN A 574 -7.88 16.94 10.11
C GLN A 574 -8.27 17.10 11.60
N ASN A 575 -7.41 16.68 12.52
CA ASN A 575 -7.60 16.73 13.97
C ASN A 575 -8.90 16.04 14.42
N VAL A 576 -9.18 14.85 13.87
CA VAL A 576 -10.46 14.16 14.10
C VAL A 576 -10.70 13.83 15.58
N GLU A 577 -9.65 13.54 16.36
CA GLU A 577 -9.78 13.29 17.80
C GLU A 577 -10.26 14.55 18.55
N ASP A 578 -9.72 15.71 18.20
CA ASP A 578 -10.12 17.00 18.76
C ASP A 578 -11.56 17.33 18.34
N PHE A 579 -11.91 17.09 17.08
CA PHE A 579 -13.27 17.27 16.59
C PHE A 579 -14.26 16.44 17.43
N LEU A 580 -14.03 15.14 17.55
CA LEU A 580 -14.91 14.21 18.27
C LEU A 580 -15.04 14.58 19.76
N SER A 581 -13.94 14.91 20.42
CA SER A 581 -13.91 15.19 21.86
C SER A 581 -14.51 16.54 22.25
N THR A 582 -14.60 17.50 21.31
CA THR A 582 -15.07 18.87 21.58
C THR A 582 -16.53 19.12 21.20
N ARG A 583 -17.29 18.07 20.86
CA ARG A 583 -18.67 18.24 20.37
C ARG A 583 -19.60 18.82 21.46
N PRO A 584 -20.27 19.97 21.20
CA PRO A 584 -21.23 20.54 22.14
C PRO A 584 -22.36 19.56 22.42
N GLY A 585 -22.69 19.37 23.71
CA GLY A 585 -23.80 18.50 24.13
C GLY A 585 -23.55 17.00 24.01
N LEU A 586 -22.37 16.58 23.54
CA LEU A 586 -22.02 15.16 23.35
C LEU A 586 -20.71 14.83 24.06
N ARG A 587 -20.68 13.67 24.71
CA ARG A 587 -19.49 13.13 25.35
C ARG A 587 -18.98 11.98 24.50
N VAL A 588 -17.76 12.11 23.98
CA VAL A 588 -17.15 11.09 23.12
C VAL A 588 -15.82 10.65 23.73
N TYR A 589 -15.72 9.36 24.01
CA TYR A 589 -14.48 8.70 24.38
C TYR A 589 -13.83 8.10 23.14
N VAL A 590 -12.67 8.64 22.77
CA VAL A 590 -11.88 8.16 21.63
C VAL A 590 -10.87 7.12 22.09
N ASP A 591 -10.99 5.89 21.58
CA ASP A 591 -10.01 4.82 21.75
C ASP A 591 -9.19 4.62 20.47
N ARG A 592 -7.92 5.03 20.50
CA ARG A 592 -6.90 4.64 19.50
C ARG A 592 -5.75 3.97 20.23
N GLU A 593 -5.53 2.70 19.89
CA GLU A 593 -4.43 1.89 20.40
C GLU A 593 -3.10 2.16 19.69
N MET A 594 -3.16 2.65 18.45
CA MET A 594 -2.01 2.88 17.58
C MET A 594 -1.14 4.04 18.10
N THR A 595 0.12 3.77 18.49
CA THR A 595 1.08 4.79 18.92
C THR A 595 2.50 4.45 18.48
N ALA A 596 3.41 5.43 18.51
CA ALA A 596 4.82 5.23 18.15
C ALA A 596 5.54 4.29 19.14
N SER A 597 5.30 4.43 20.44
CA SER A 597 5.85 3.55 21.48
C SER A 597 5.33 2.12 21.37
N ARG A 598 4.05 1.92 21.04
CA ARG A 598 3.49 0.57 20.81
C ARG A 598 4.11 -0.09 19.59
N TRP A 599 4.28 0.65 18.50
CA TRP A 599 4.99 0.18 17.31
C TRP A 599 6.42 -0.24 17.67
N PHE A 600 7.13 0.58 18.45
CA PHE A 600 8.48 0.28 18.92
C PHE A 600 8.52 -0.96 19.84
N ASP A 601 7.56 -1.09 20.74
CA ASP A 601 7.41 -2.25 21.63
C ASP A 601 7.15 -3.55 20.85
N LEU A 602 6.42 -3.48 19.75
CA LEU A 602 6.09 -4.63 18.91
C LEU A 602 7.27 -5.02 18.00
N HIS A 603 7.81 -4.06 17.24
CA HIS A 603 8.74 -4.34 16.14
C HIS A 603 10.22 -4.23 16.53
N VAL A 604 10.57 -3.44 17.55
CA VAL A 604 11.96 -3.22 17.97
C VAL A 604 12.27 -3.95 19.28
N LEU A 605 11.54 -3.64 20.36
CA LEU A 605 11.78 -4.26 21.68
C LEU A 605 11.15 -5.65 21.81
N ARG A 606 10.20 -6.00 20.92
CA ARG A 606 9.48 -7.27 20.91
C ARG A 606 8.94 -7.67 22.29
N LYS A 607 8.35 -6.72 23.02
CA LYS A 607 7.84 -6.96 24.37
C LYS A 607 6.71 -7.99 24.34
N LYS A 608 6.70 -8.89 25.32
CA LYS A 608 5.71 -9.98 25.44
C LYS A 608 4.26 -9.48 25.35
N LYS A 609 3.93 -8.39 26.05
CA LYS A 609 2.58 -7.80 26.04
C LYS A 609 2.16 -7.36 24.64
N ALA A 610 3.02 -6.65 23.91
CA ALA A 610 2.75 -6.18 22.56
C ALA A 610 2.59 -7.35 21.57
N LEU A 611 3.46 -8.36 21.66
CA LEU A 611 3.36 -9.58 20.85
C LEU A 611 2.07 -10.37 21.09
N LEU A 612 1.63 -10.49 22.35
CA LEU A 612 0.38 -11.17 22.70
C LEU A 612 -0.84 -10.41 22.16
N GLN A 613 -0.86 -9.08 22.31
CA GLN A 613 -1.94 -8.25 21.77
C GLN A 613 -2.01 -8.35 20.25
N HIS A 614 -0.86 -8.25 19.55
CA HIS A 614 -0.83 -8.38 18.10
C HIS A 614 -1.33 -9.75 17.64
N ARG A 615 -0.96 -10.85 18.34
CA ARG A 615 -1.50 -12.18 18.06
C ARG A 615 -3.02 -12.26 18.25
N LYS A 616 -3.58 -11.60 19.27
CA LYS A 616 -5.03 -11.51 19.49
C LYS A 616 -5.71 -10.81 18.30
N VAL A 617 -5.17 -9.68 17.86
CA VAL A 617 -5.68 -8.91 16.71
C VAL A 617 -5.63 -9.75 15.43
N VAL A 618 -4.49 -10.36 15.11
CA VAL A 618 -4.34 -11.21 13.91
C VAL A 618 -5.27 -12.42 13.96
N ALA A 619 -5.45 -13.05 15.13
CA ALA A 619 -6.37 -14.17 15.30
C ALA A 619 -7.83 -13.76 15.03
N ALA A 620 -8.25 -12.58 15.48
CA ALA A 620 -9.58 -12.04 15.20
C ALA A 620 -9.80 -11.77 13.70
N ALA A 621 -8.76 -11.31 12.99
CA ALA A 621 -8.82 -11.03 11.55
C ALA A 621 -8.77 -12.29 10.67
N SER A 622 -8.11 -13.36 11.12
CA SER A 622 -7.78 -14.53 10.30
C SER A 622 -8.96 -15.23 9.59
N PRO A 623 -10.19 -15.29 10.15
CA PRO A 623 -11.33 -15.87 9.44
C PRO A 623 -11.74 -15.08 8.17
N TYR A 624 -11.40 -13.79 8.13
CA TYR A 624 -11.77 -12.89 7.04
C TYR A 624 -10.59 -12.57 6.13
N LEU A 625 -9.38 -12.48 6.70
CA LEU A 625 -8.13 -12.24 5.99
C LEU A 625 -6.97 -13.01 6.68
N PRO A 626 -6.65 -14.24 6.27
CA PRO A 626 -5.62 -15.08 6.89
C PRO A 626 -4.19 -14.73 6.46
N VAL A 627 -4.02 -13.85 5.47
CA VAL A 627 -2.72 -13.41 4.95
C VAL A 627 -2.45 -11.96 5.30
N SER A 628 -1.18 -11.63 5.61
CA SER A 628 -0.79 -10.24 5.81
C SER A 628 -0.71 -9.53 4.46
N VAL A 629 -1.39 -8.40 4.33
CA VAL A 629 -1.32 -7.52 3.15
C VAL A 629 -0.36 -6.33 3.37
N GLY A 630 0.35 -6.33 4.50
CA GLY A 630 1.22 -5.26 4.97
C GLY A 630 0.46 -4.03 5.45
N GLY A 631 1.19 -2.95 5.77
CA GLY A 631 0.59 -1.80 6.44
C GLY A 631 -0.07 -2.23 7.75
N HIS A 632 -1.31 -1.80 7.97
CA HIS A 632 -2.16 -2.22 9.09
C HIS A 632 -3.41 -2.97 8.58
N GLY A 633 -3.37 -3.52 7.37
CA GLY A 633 -4.59 -4.01 6.73
C GLY A 633 -5.24 -5.18 7.47
N GLN A 634 -4.44 -6.17 7.89
CA GLN A 634 -4.96 -7.30 8.66
C GLN A 634 -5.33 -6.86 10.09
N GLU A 635 -4.55 -5.96 10.65
CA GLU A 635 -4.72 -5.40 11.99
C GLU A 635 -6.03 -4.62 12.12
N SER A 636 -6.36 -3.76 11.15
CA SER A 636 -7.60 -2.99 11.10
C SER A 636 -8.84 -3.88 11.18
N ILE A 637 -8.84 -5.02 10.49
CA ILE A 637 -9.96 -5.99 10.56
C ILE A 637 -10.09 -6.55 11.97
N GLY A 638 -8.98 -7.00 12.56
CA GLY A 638 -8.97 -7.56 13.91
C GLY A 638 -9.37 -6.53 14.97
N GLU A 639 -8.89 -5.30 14.85
CA GLU A 639 -9.22 -4.21 15.78
C GLU A 639 -10.70 -3.82 15.73
N VAL A 640 -11.34 -3.83 14.55
CA VAL A 640 -12.80 -3.59 14.42
C VAL A 640 -13.60 -4.68 15.12
N ILE A 641 -13.24 -5.94 14.92
CA ILE A 641 -13.92 -7.09 15.54
C ILE A 641 -13.79 -6.99 17.07
N LEU A 642 -12.58 -6.75 17.56
CA LEU A 642 -12.31 -6.59 18.99
C LEU A 642 -12.99 -5.34 19.57
N ALA A 643 -13.10 -4.25 18.82
CA ALA A 643 -13.79 -3.04 19.28
C ALA A 643 -15.25 -3.32 19.65
N ARG A 644 -15.95 -4.15 18.87
CA ARG A 644 -17.31 -4.58 19.19
C ARG A 644 -17.36 -5.41 20.48
N GLU A 645 -16.45 -6.37 20.62
CA GLU A 645 -16.36 -7.22 21.83
C GLU A 645 -16.02 -6.42 23.09
N GLU A 646 -15.22 -5.36 22.93
CA GLU A 646 -14.79 -4.44 23.98
C GLU A 646 -15.86 -3.36 24.30
N GLY A 647 -16.98 -3.38 23.59
CA GLY A 647 -18.14 -2.53 23.85
C GLY A 647 -18.00 -1.11 23.32
N ALA A 648 -17.26 -0.91 22.21
CA ALA A 648 -17.33 0.33 21.45
C ALA A 648 -18.73 0.53 20.85
N ASP A 649 -19.17 1.78 20.75
CA ASP A 649 -20.45 2.14 20.13
C ASP A 649 -20.33 2.27 18.60
N GLY A 650 -19.12 2.52 18.09
CA GLY A 650 -18.82 2.58 16.66
C GLY A 650 -17.32 2.65 16.37
N VAL A 651 -16.96 2.46 15.10
CA VAL A 651 -15.57 2.53 14.63
C VAL A 651 -15.42 3.55 13.51
N LEU A 652 -14.39 4.38 13.64
CA LEU A 652 -13.90 5.28 12.61
C LEU A 652 -12.64 4.68 11.97
N HIS A 653 -12.71 4.36 10.68
CA HIS A 653 -11.60 3.83 9.89
C HIS A 653 -10.96 4.96 9.07
N LEU A 654 -9.67 5.23 9.30
CA LEU A 654 -8.93 6.29 8.63
C LEU A 654 -7.87 5.70 7.70
N LEU A 655 -7.88 6.10 6.45
CA LEU A 655 -6.86 5.69 5.48
C LEU A 655 -6.49 6.84 4.54
N PRO A 656 -5.24 6.94 4.10
CA PRO A 656 -4.88 7.92 3.10
C PRO A 656 -5.38 7.46 1.72
N PHE A 657 -5.62 8.41 0.84
CA PHE A 657 -5.97 8.14 -0.55
C PHE A 657 -4.98 7.14 -1.17
N THR A 658 -5.54 6.16 -1.90
CA THR A 658 -4.85 5.04 -2.57
C THR A 658 -4.09 4.05 -1.65
N CYS A 659 -4.34 4.05 -0.33
CA CYS A 659 -3.69 3.11 0.60
C CYS A 659 -4.00 1.64 0.30
N MET A 660 -3.08 0.92 -0.34
CA MET A 660 -3.35 -0.43 -0.84
C MET A 660 -3.80 -1.42 0.25
N PRO A 661 -3.13 -1.53 1.42
CA PRO A 661 -3.57 -2.48 2.44
C PRO A 661 -4.89 -2.11 3.10
N GLU A 662 -5.12 -0.83 3.40
CA GLU A 662 -6.39 -0.42 4.03
C GLU A 662 -7.56 -0.49 3.05
N ILE A 663 -7.35 -0.34 1.74
CA ILE A 663 -8.39 -0.58 0.73
C ILE A 663 -8.82 -2.05 0.72
N VAL A 664 -7.86 -2.99 0.89
CA VAL A 664 -8.20 -4.41 1.06
C VAL A 664 -9.07 -4.60 2.30
N SER A 665 -8.67 -3.99 3.42
CA SER A 665 -9.43 -4.07 4.68
C SER A 665 -10.79 -3.43 4.58
N GLN A 666 -10.90 -2.24 3.98
CA GLN A 666 -12.14 -1.51 3.79
C GLN A 666 -13.15 -2.36 3.00
N SER A 667 -12.69 -3.02 1.94
CA SER A 667 -13.53 -3.90 1.11
C SER A 667 -14.11 -5.08 1.89
N ILE A 668 -13.45 -5.51 2.98
CA ILE A 668 -13.91 -6.57 3.88
C ILE A 668 -14.75 -5.98 5.03
N LEU A 669 -14.34 -4.83 5.56
CA LEU A 669 -14.93 -4.19 6.73
C LEU A 669 -16.32 -3.63 6.48
N ILE A 670 -16.58 -3.07 5.30
CA ILE A 670 -17.92 -2.55 4.93
C ILE A 670 -19.00 -3.63 5.08
N PRO A 671 -18.97 -4.74 4.33
CA PRO A 671 -19.99 -5.79 4.44
C PRO A 671 -19.95 -6.49 5.81
N LEU A 672 -18.78 -6.61 6.43
CA LEU A 672 -18.65 -7.22 7.76
C LEU A 672 -19.36 -6.39 8.84
N CYS A 673 -19.16 -5.07 8.86
CA CYS A 673 -19.80 -4.17 9.81
C CYS A 673 -21.32 -4.08 9.58
N GLU A 674 -21.76 -4.11 8.32
CA GLU A 674 -23.19 -4.21 7.98
C GLU A 674 -23.80 -5.49 8.55
N LYS A 675 -23.17 -6.64 8.31
CA LYS A 675 -23.60 -7.95 8.85
C LYS A 675 -23.59 -7.98 10.38
N MET A 676 -22.63 -7.33 11.00
CA MET A 676 -22.56 -7.21 12.45
C MET A 676 -23.59 -6.20 12.99
N ASP A 677 -24.22 -5.37 12.16
CA ASP A 677 -24.98 -4.20 12.58
C ASP A 677 -24.15 -3.31 13.53
N PHE A 678 -22.94 -2.95 13.09
CA PHE A 678 -21.98 -2.16 13.86
C PHE A 678 -21.70 -0.82 13.18
N PRO A 679 -21.95 0.33 13.83
CA PRO A 679 -21.66 1.63 13.23
C PRO A 679 -20.20 1.74 12.78
N PHE A 680 -20.01 1.95 11.49
CA PHE A 680 -18.71 2.02 10.85
C PHE A 680 -18.68 3.19 9.87
N LEU A 681 -17.70 4.08 10.04
CA LEU A 681 -17.44 5.17 9.11
C LEU A 681 -16.01 5.03 8.60
N SER A 682 -15.84 4.88 7.29
CA SER A 682 -14.52 4.90 6.65
C SER A 682 -14.28 6.26 5.98
N LEU A 683 -13.20 6.93 6.36
CA LEU A 683 -12.78 8.23 5.84
C LEU A 683 -11.44 8.11 5.12
N VAL A 684 -11.50 8.34 3.81
CA VAL A 684 -10.30 8.51 2.99
C VAL A 684 -9.83 9.95 3.09
N VAL A 685 -8.55 10.13 3.44
CA VAL A 685 -7.96 11.45 3.65
C VAL A 685 -6.85 11.72 2.62
N SER A 686 -6.86 12.94 2.09
CA SER A 686 -5.92 13.43 1.09
C SER A 686 -5.64 14.91 1.30
N GLU A 687 -4.68 15.44 0.55
CA GLU A 687 -4.36 16.85 0.47
C GLU A 687 -5.48 17.72 -0.14
N GLN A 688 -6.54 17.09 -0.66
CA GLN A 688 -7.72 17.74 -1.22
C GLN A 688 -8.95 17.63 -0.30
N THR A 689 -8.83 16.92 0.84
CA THR A 689 -9.96 16.72 1.75
C THR A 689 -10.40 18.05 2.37
N GLY A 690 -11.62 18.46 2.07
CA GLY A 690 -12.23 19.65 2.66
C GLY A 690 -12.76 19.38 4.06
N THR A 691 -12.41 20.25 5.02
CA THR A 691 -12.77 20.10 6.44
C THR A 691 -14.29 20.01 6.65
N ALA A 692 -15.08 20.93 6.07
CA ALA A 692 -16.54 20.97 6.30
C ALA A 692 -17.27 19.68 5.88
N GLY A 693 -16.87 19.06 4.77
CA GLY A 693 -17.47 17.80 4.31
C GLY A 693 -17.12 16.62 5.22
N LEU A 694 -15.90 16.61 5.77
CA LEU A 694 -15.46 15.62 6.75
C LEU A 694 -16.21 15.78 8.08
N GLU A 695 -16.35 17.01 8.58
CA GLU A 695 -17.08 17.34 9.81
C GLU A 695 -18.55 16.90 9.73
N THR A 696 -19.22 17.18 8.61
CA THR A 696 -20.63 16.78 8.38
C THR A 696 -20.80 15.26 8.47
N ARG A 697 -19.87 14.49 7.88
CA ARG A 697 -19.91 13.01 7.93
C ARG A 697 -19.68 12.48 9.34
N LEU A 698 -18.80 13.10 10.11
CA LEU A 698 -18.53 12.74 11.50
C LEU A 698 -19.74 13.05 12.41
N GLU A 699 -20.40 14.18 12.20
CA GLU A 699 -21.63 14.55 12.94
C GLU A 699 -22.75 13.54 12.69
N ALA A 700 -23.03 13.25 11.41
CA ALA A 700 -24.02 12.22 11.06
C ALA A 700 -23.67 10.85 11.65
N PHE A 701 -22.38 10.48 11.70
CA PHE A 701 -21.94 9.24 12.32
C PHE A 701 -22.21 9.20 13.83
N LEU A 702 -21.95 10.31 14.54
CA LEU A 702 -22.26 10.42 15.97
C LEU A 702 -23.76 10.36 16.24
N GLU A 703 -24.59 11.01 15.41
CA GLU A 703 -26.05 10.95 15.51
C GLU A 703 -26.58 9.52 15.38
N VAL A 704 -26.11 8.78 14.36
CA VAL A 704 -26.47 7.36 14.17
C VAL A 704 -26.09 6.51 15.39
N MET A 705 -24.93 6.77 15.99
CA MET A 705 -24.49 6.06 17.18
C MET A 705 -25.37 6.39 18.39
N LEU A 706 -25.73 7.66 18.59
CA LEU A 706 -26.61 8.10 19.68
C LEU A 706 -27.98 7.44 19.59
N GLU A 707 -28.63 7.50 18.44
CA GLU A 707 -29.95 6.89 18.25
C GLU A 707 -29.93 5.38 18.55
N ARG A 708 -28.88 4.68 18.11
CA ARG A 708 -28.70 3.24 18.40
C ARG A 708 -28.44 2.99 19.88
N SER A 709 -27.73 3.90 20.54
CA SER A 709 -27.40 3.80 21.96
C SER A 709 -28.62 3.94 22.87
N GLU A 710 -29.61 4.74 22.45
CA GLU A 710 -30.90 4.96 23.13
C GLU A 710 -31.87 3.79 22.92
N LYS A 711 -31.80 3.13 21.75
CA LYS A 711 -32.66 1.99 21.39
C LYS A 711 -32.24 0.66 22.04
N LYS A 712 -31.01 0.53 22.58
CA LYS A 712 -30.56 -0.68 23.27
C LYS A 712 -31.27 -0.82 24.63
N PRO A 713 -32.13 -1.84 24.85
CA PRO A 713 -32.66 -2.12 26.19
C PRO A 713 -31.51 -2.53 27.11
N ASN A 714 -31.58 -2.17 28.39
CA ASN A 714 -30.67 -2.66 29.43
C ASN A 714 -30.68 -4.20 29.49
N GLY A 715 -29.79 -4.86 28.75
CA GLY A 715 -29.69 -6.33 28.71
C GLY A 715 -29.04 -6.85 27.43
N GLY A 716 -27.71 -6.88 27.38
CA GLY A 716 -26.95 -7.39 26.24
C GLY A 716 -27.09 -8.91 26.09
N GLY A 717 -27.80 -9.35 25.05
CA GLY A 717 -27.73 -10.72 24.56
C GLY A 717 -26.40 -10.94 23.83
N ARG A 718 -25.57 -11.87 24.33
CA ARG A 718 -24.44 -12.42 23.57
C ARG A 718 -25.01 -13.23 22.40
N VAL A 719 -24.97 -12.69 21.19
CA VAL A 719 -25.13 -13.50 19.98
C VAL A 719 -23.78 -14.18 19.74
N GLY A 720 -23.73 -15.49 19.90
CA GLY A 720 -22.53 -16.29 19.63
C GLY A 720 -22.16 -16.23 18.15
N LEU A 721 -21.01 -15.65 17.84
CA LEU A 721 -20.42 -15.58 16.50
C LEU A 721 -19.26 -16.58 16.40
N PHE A 722 -19.59 -17.88 16.41
CA PHE A 722 -18.70 -18.92 15.89
C PHE A 722 -19.58 -20.00 15.24
N PRO A 723 -19.37 -20.37 13.96
CA PRO A 723 -19.83 -21.66 13.48
C PRO A 723 -19.06 -22.72 14.28
N GLY A 724 -19.78 -23.63 14.94
CA GLY A 724 -19.18 -24.70 15.71
C GLY A 724 -18.44 -25.69 14.81
N ASN A 725 -17.20 -25.99 15.20
CA ASN A 725 -16.28 -27.08 14.82
C ASN A 725 -15.94 -27.29 13.35
#